data_AF-A0A1Q6DP39-F1
#
_entry.id   AF-A0A1Q6DP39-F1
#
_cell.length_a   1.000
_cell.length_b   1.000
_cell.length_c   1.000
_cell.angle_alpha   90.00
_cell.angle_beta   90.00
_cell.angle_gamma   90.00
#
_symmetry.space_group_name_H-M   'P 1'
#
loop_
_entity.id
_entity.type
_entity.pdbx_description
1 polymer ?
#
loop_
_entity_poly.entity_id
_entity_poly.type
_entity_poly.pdbx_seq_one_letter_code
_entity_poly.pdbx_strand_id
1 'polypeptide(L)'
;MATQKIIYTEVDEAPALATYSLLPVLQSYTKGSGISFEKKDISLSGRIIANFPDRLPDSQKIPDYLAELGKLAKLPETNIIKLPNISASIPQLQAAVKELQDKGYDIPDYPENPQTDAEKEIQARFAKVLGSAVNPVLREGNSDRRAAASVKRFGQKNPHKLMKPWPANSKSRVANMNADDFYGSEKSLTTQKACEARIEFVDEKGAITLFKEKLPLLAGEIIDASVMNIAALRKFYGEQIKAAKNDGLLLSLHLKATMMKVSDPIMFGHCVSVFYQDVFAKHSVVIKELGVNVNNGLGDLYAKIQHLPEDRRAEIEADIVAVYKTNCELAMVDSSKGITNLHVPNNIIVDASMPVFIRDGGRMWGADDTLHDTIAMIPDRCYATIYQQVVEDCKKHGAYDPATMGSVANVGLMAQKAEEYGSHDKTFIAPAAGTIRIVDAVSGETLLARQVEAGDIFRGCQTKDAPIRDWVKLAVSRARATGTPAIFWLDANRGHDAEIIAKVNKYLPDHDTSGLDIRIMQPEEAMRFSLERIRKGEDTISVTGNVLRDYLTDLFPILELGTSAKMLSIVPLMNGGGMFETGAGGSAPKHVEQFLREGHLRWDSLGEFCALVPSFEHIYSTCKNEKARLFAETLDQAIGTFLENEKSPSRKVGQLDTRGSHFYLALYWAQSLAAQNKDKDVQARFTRVAQELRDNEEKIIAELNSAQGRPADIGGYYRPDAEKTFRAMRPSATFNNIVDTI
;
A
#
# COMPACT_ATOMS: atom_id res chain seq x y z
N MET A 1 26.30 -24.02 -14.19
CA MET A 1 25.15 -23.12 -14.43
C MET A 1 25.58 -21.71 -14.08
N ALA A 2 25.12 -20.68 -14.80
CA ALA A 2 25.38 -19.30 -14.42
C ALA A 2 24.72 -19.01 -13.06
N THR A 3 25.38 -18.25 -12.19
CA THR A 3 24.84 -17.90 -10.87
C THR A 3 23.54 -17.10 -11.04
N GLN A 4 22.45 -17.57 -10.43
CA GLN A 4 21.16 -16.88 -10.38
C GLN A 4 21.21 -15.78 -9.33
N LYS A 5 20.81 -14.56 -9.71
CA LYS A 5 20.88 -13.38 -8.84
C LYS A 5 19.51 -13.10 -8.25
N ILE A 6 19.44 -12.97 -6.93
CA ILE A 6 18.32 -12.36 -6.23
C ILE A 6 18.73 -10.94 -5.87
N ILE A 7 18.00 -9.97 -6.41
CA ILE A 7 18.20 -8.57 -6.07
C ILE A 7 17.47 -8.31 -4.76
N TYR A 8 18.19 -7.88 -3.74
CA TYR A 8 17.65 -7.56 -2.42
C TYR A 8 17.69 -6.05 -2.22
N THR A 9 16.54 -5.40 -2.14
CA THR A 9 16.50 -3.93 -2.08
C THR A 9 17.01 -3.42 -0.73
N GLU A 10 17.97 -2.51 -0.76
CA GLU A 10 18.37 -1.72 0.40
C GLU A 10 17.45 -0.48 0.48
N VAL A 11 16.80 -0.31 1.63
CA VAL A 11 15.65 0.58 1.83
C VAL A 11 15.87 1.48 3.05
N ASP A 12 14.80 1.91 3.70
CA ASP A 12 14.81 2.89 4.79
C ASP A 12 14.37 2.26 6.13
N GLU A 13 14.74 2.91 7.23
CA GLU A 13 14.15 2.70 8.57
C GLU A 13 14.19 1.24 9.07
N ALA A 14 13.08 0.70 9.56
CA ALA A 14 13.03 -0.61 10.22
C ALA A 14 13.42 -1.79 9.31
N PRO A 15 12.90 -1.92 8.07
CA PRO A 15 13.34 -2.99 7.17
C PRO A 15 14.82 -2.85 6.75
N ALA A 16 15.35 -1.62 6.69
CA ALA A 16 16.78 -1.41 6.45
C ALA A 16 17.61 -1.99 7.61
N LEU A 17 17.25 -1.70 8.86
CA LEU A 17 17.90 -2.29 10.04
C LEU A 17 17.77 -3.82 10.04
N ALA A 18 16.58 -4.37 9.80
CA ALA A 18 16.35 -5.81 9.75
C ALA A 18 17.24 -6.51 8.71
N THR A 19 17.46 -5.87 7.55
CA THR A 19 18.33 -6.39 6.48
C THR A 19 19.76 -6.62 6.95
N TYR A 20 20.32 -5.77 7.82
CA TYR A 20 21.68 -5.96 8.38
C TYR A 20 21.80 -7.23 9.23
N SER A 21 20.68 -7.74 9.77
CA SER A 21 20.63 -8.98 10.54
C SER A 21 20.30 -10.19 9.67
N LEU A 22 19.30 -10.08 8.78
CA LEU A 22 18.79 -11.22 8.01
C LEU A 22 19.65 -11.56 6.78
N LEU A 23 20.09 -10.57 6.01
CA LEU A 23 20.75 -10.80 4.73
C LEU A 23 22.02 -11.67 4.83
N PRO A 24 22.89 -11.51 5.85
CA PRO A 24 24.04 -12.40 6.03
C PRO A 24 23.66 -13.87 6.24
N VAL A 25 22.56 -14.13 6.95
CA VAL A 25 22.02 -15.50 7.12
C VAL A 25 21.64 -16.07 5.75
N LEU A 26 20.89 -15.31 4.96
CA LEU A 26 20.46 -15.76 3.62
C LEU A 26 21.66 -16.05 2.71
N GLN A 27 22.65 -15.16 2.68
CA GLN A 27 23.86 -15.32 1.87
C GLN A 27 24.66 -16.57 2.26
N SER A 28 24.85 -16.81 3.56
CA SER A 28 25.53 -18.01 4.05
C SER A 28 24.76 -19.30 3.74
N TYR A 29 23.44 -19.29 3.90
CA TYR A 29 22.60 -20.45 3.66
C TYR A 29 22.58 -20.87 2.18
N THR A 30 22.56 -19.89 1.26
CA THR A 30 22.54 -20.17 -0.18
C THR A 30 23.93 -20.33 -0.80
N LYS A 31 25.02 -20.13 -0.06
CA LYS A 31 26.39 -20.28 -0.58
C LYS A 31 26.61 -21.66 -1.19
N GLY A 32 27.23 -21.70 -2.37
CA GLY A 32 27.48 -22.94 -3.14
C GLY A 32 26.24 -23.55 -3.82
N SER A 33 25.09 -22.88 -3.79
CA SER A 33 23.85 -23.35 -4.47
C SER A 33 23.68 -22.84 -5.90
N GLY A 34 24.58 -21.94 -6.35
CA GLY A 34 24.40 -21.20 -7.59
C GLY A 34 23.46 -20.00 -7.46
N ILE A 35 23.06 -19.61 -6.24
CA ILE A 35 22.23 -18.44 -5.95
C ILE A 35 23.08 -17.39 -5.21
N SER A 36 23.01 -16.12 -5.63
CA SER A 36 23.67 -14.98 -4.98
C SER A 36 22.70 -13.84 -4.73
N PHE A 37 22.91 -13.10 -3.64
CA PHE A 37 22.15 -11.88 -3.34
C PHE A 37 22.93 -10.63 -3.73
N GLU A 38 22.31 -9.72 -4.48
CA GLU A 38 22.88 -8.42 -4.85
C GLU A 38 22.05 -7.28 -4.25
N LYS A 39 22.69 -6.38 -3.51
CA LYS A 39 22.02 -5.21 -2.96
C LYS A 39 21.85 -4.12 -4.01
N LYS A 40 20.69 -3.48 -4.02
CA LYS A 40 20.40 -2.27 -4.80
C LYS A 40 19.80 -1.21 -3.89
N ASP A 41 20.52 -0.11 -3.70
CA ASP A 41 20.15 0.97 -2.78
C ASP A 41 19.06 1.86 -3.42
N ILE A 42 17.85 1.72 -2.91
CA ILE A 42 16.67 2.51 -3.28
C ILE A 42 16.14 3.32 -2.09
N SER A 43 16.93 3.46 -1.03
CA SER A 43 16.64 4.33 0.11
C SER A 43 16.39 5.77 -0.35
N LEU A 44 15.70 6.57 0.47
CA LEU A 44 15.50 7.99 0.21
C LEU A 44 16.85 8.71 0.02
N SER A 45 17.80 8.47 0.91
CA SER A 45 19.13 9.09 0.83
C SER A 45 19.86 8.64 -0.45
N GLY A 46 19.82 7.35 -0.78
CA GLY A 46 20.42 6.83 -2.00
C GLY A 46 19.84 7.48 -3.25
N ARG A 47 18.51 7.55 -3.36
CA ARG A 47 17.84 8.19 -4.51
C ARG A 47 18.14 9.68 -4.63
N ILE A 48 18.27 10.40 -3.50
CA ILE A 48 18.71 11.80 -3.51
C ILE A 48 20.13 11.90 -4.08
N ILE A 49 21.10 11.16 -3.53
CA ILE A 49 22.50 11.16 -3.99
C ILE A 49 22.60 10.85 -5.50
N ALA A 50 21.90 9.81 -5.97
CA ALA A 50 21.90 9.40 -7.37
C ALA A 50 21.33 10.48 -8.33
N ASN A 51 20.47 11.37 -7.82
CA ASN A 51 19.89 12.46 -8.59
C ASN A 51 20.70 13.77 -8.49
N PHE A 52 21.81 13.82 -7.75
CA PHE A 52 22.74 14.97 -7.67
C PHE A 52 24.23 14.63 -7.94
N PRO A 53 24.56 13.81 -8.96
CA PRO A 53 25.94 13.35 -9.17
C PRO A 53 26.91 14.47 -9.59
N ASP A 54 26.42 15.50 -10.26
CA ASP A 54 27.17 16.70 -10.70
C ASP A 54 27.69 17.56 -9.54
N ARG A 55 27.12 17.38 -8.34
CA ARG A 55 27.51 18.11 -7.12
C ARG A 55 28.43 17.33 -6.20
N LEU A 56 28.74 16.07 -6.54
CA LEU A 56 29.42 15.16 -5.63
C LEU A 56 30.79 14.73 -6.19
N PRO A 57 31.80 14.55 -5.35
CA PRO A 57 33.04 13.87 -5.73
C PRO A 57 32.78 12.40 -6.05
N ASP A 58 33.63 11.77 -6.86
CA ASP A 58 33.44 10.38 -7.31
C ASP A 58 33.30 9.36 -6.16
N SER A 59 33.91 9.63 -5.01
CA SER A 59 33.80 8.78 -3.81
C SER A 59 32.43 8.83 -3.11
N GLN A 60 31.61 9.87 -3.37
CA GLN A 60 30.27 10.03 -2.80
C GLN A 60 29.16 9.70 -3.81
N LYS A 61 29.48 9.61 -5.10
CA LYS A 61 28.51 9.24 -6.14
C LYS A 61 28.04 7.81 -5.93
N ILE A 62 26.76 7.59 -6.13
CA ILE A 62 26.19 6.25 -6.24
C ILE A 62 25.45 6.11 -7.57
N PRO A 63 25.41 4.91 -8.18
CA PRO A 63 24.60 4.67 -9.37
C PRO A 63 23.11 4.92 -9.10
N ASP A 64 22.37 5.33 -10.13
CA ASP A 64 20.91 5.36 -10.08
C ASP A 64 20.33 3.93 -10.16
N TYR A 65 20.33 3.26 -9.01
CA TYR A 65 19.83 1.90 -8.87
C TYR A 65 18.32 1.80 -9.12
N LEU A 66 17.54 2.87 -8.94
CA LEU A 66 16.12 2.83 -9.26
C LEU A 66 15.91 2.78 -10.78
N ALA A 67 16.64 3.59 -11.54
CA ALA A 67 16.63 3.52 -13.00
C ALA A 67 17.18 2.19 -13.52
N GLU A 68 18.23 1.64 -12.89
CA GLU A 68 18.75 0.31 -13.21
C GLU A 68 17.69 -0.77 -12.96
N LEU A 69 17.06 -0.78 -11.79
CA LEU A 69 16.00 -1.73 -11.44
C LEU A 69 14.80 -1.64 -12.38
N GLY A 70 14.44 -0.43 -12.84
CA GLY A 70 13.38 -0.25 -13.84
C GLY A 70 13.72 -0.87 -15.21
N LYS A 71 15.01 -1.00 -15.55
CA LYS A 71 15.46 -1.76 -16.74
C LYS A 71 15.46 -3.25 -16.44
N LEU A 72 15.96 -3.67 -15.28
CA LEU A 72 16.00 -5.07 -14.86
C LEU A 72 14.58 -5.66 -14.75
N ALA A 73 13.60 -4.93 -14.24
CA ALA A 73 12.21 -5.36 -14.15
C ALA A 73 11.56 -5.72 -15.51
N LYS A 74 12.24 -5.40 -16.62
CA LYS A 74 11.84 -5.72 -17.99
C LYS A 74 12.61 -6.92 -18.56
N LEU A 75 13.44 -7.60 -17.78
CA LEU A 75 14.19 -8.77 -18.21
C LEU A 75 13.57 -10.07 -17.64
N PRO A 76 13.54 -11.17 -18.43
CA PRO A 76 12.95 -12.45 -18.01
C PRO A 76 13.68 -13.12 -16.84
N GLU A 77 14.98 -12.86 -16.67
CA GLU A 77 15.81 -13.48 -15.63
C GLU A 77 15.76 -12.75 -14.27
N THR A 78 15.05 -11.62 -14.19
CA THR A 78 15.06 -10.75 -13.01
C THR A 78 14.30 -11.37 -11.85
N ASN A 79 14.91 -11.36 -10.68
CA ASN A 79 14.31 -11.77 -9.42
C ASN A 79 14.59 -10.70 -8.36
N ILE A 80 13.56 -9.99 -7.91
CA ILE A 80 13.68 -8.86 -6.96
C ILE A 80 12.90 -9.18 -5.68
N ILE A 81 13.59 -9.20 -4.54
CA ILE A 81 12.97 -9.09 -3.21
C ILE A 81 12.87 -7.60 -2.87
N LYS A 82 11.63 -7.09 -2.80
CA LYS A 82 11.32 -5.68 -2.58
C LYS A 82 10.83 -5.45 -1.14
N LEU A 83 11.63 -4.75 -0.34
CA LEU A 83 11.28 -4.35 1.03
C LEU A 83 10.52 -3.01 1.04
N PRO A 84 9.69 -2.71 2.05
CA PRO A 84 9.06 -1.40 2.20
C PRO A 84 10.10 -0.27 2.23
N ASN A 85 9.80 0.84 1.54
CA ASN A 85 10.66 2.02 1.48
C ASN A 85 9.83 3.29 1.71
N ILE A 86 10.50 4.39 2.04
CA ILE A 86 9.85 5.69 2.24
C ILE A 86 9.30 6.21 0.91
N SER A 87 8.02 6.57 0.92
CA SER A 87 7.42 7.50 -0.06
C SER A 87 7.45 8.90 0.54
N ALA A 88 8.50 9.67 0.19
CA ALA A 88 8.88 10.84 0.98
C ALA A 88 7.87 11.98 0.88
N SER A 89 7.45 12.49 2.04
CA SER A 89 6.88 13.83 2.17
C SER A 89 7.97 14.90 2.06
N ILE A 90 7.58 16.17 1.86
CA ILE A 90 8.52 17.29 1.83
C ILE A 90 9.35 17.40 3.13
N PRO A 91 8.76 17.30 4.35
CA PRO A 91 9.55 17.33 5.58
C PRO A 91 10.57 16.20 5.69
N GLN A 92 10.21 14.98 5.26
CA GLN A 92 11.15 13.85 5.25
C GLN A 92 12.27 14.06 4.24
N LEU A 93 11.97 14.63 3.07
CA LEU A 93 12.99 14.99 2.08
C LEU A 93 13.97 16.01 2.67
N GLN A 94 13.48 17.10 3.26
CA GLN A 94 14.31 18.14 3.86
C GLN A 94 15.18 17.59 5.00
N ALA A 95 14.64 16.71 5.85
CA ALA A 95 15.41 16.06 6.91
C ALA A 95 16.50 15.14 6.35
N ALA A 96 16.22 14.39 5.29
CA ALA A 96 17.21 13.55 4.62
C ALA A 96 18.30 14.36 3.92
N VAL A 97 17.94 15.47 3.26
CA VAL A 97 18.91 16.41 2.66
C VAL A 97 19.81 17.01 3.73
N LYS A 98 19.23 17.45 4.85
CA LYS A 98 19.99 17.99 5.99
C LYS A 98 20.99 16.97 6.55
N GLU A 99 20.57 15.73 6.77
CA GLU A 99 21.48 14.68 7.25
C GLU A 99 22.64 14.41 6.26
N LEU A 100 22.36 14.45 4.96
CA LEU A 100 23.38 14.29 3.92
C LEU A 100 24.36 15.48 3.92
N GLN A 101 23.87 16.72 4.04
CA GLN A 101 24.71 17.91 4.17
C GLN A 101 25.60 17.83 5.41
N ASP A 102 25.07 17.42 6.56
CA ASP A 102 25.82 17.21 7.81
C ASP A 102 26.90 16.12 7.67
N LYS A 103 26.72 15.18 6.72
CA LYS A 103 27.69 14.14 6.34
C LYS A 103 28.64 14.58 5.20
N GLY A 104 28.60 15.84 4.78
CA GLY A 104 29.51 16.42 3.80
C GLY A 104 29.14 16.17 2.34
N TYR A 105 27.87 15.90 2.04
CA TYR A 105 27.36 15.87 0.67
C TYR A 105 26.87 17.27 0.26
N ASP A 106 27.41 17.84 -0.82
CA ASP A 106 27.04 19.18 -1.32
C ASP A 106 25.71 19.14 -2.11
N ILE A 107 24.61 18.81 -1.42
CA ILE A 107 23.28 18.69 -2.01
C ILE A 107 22.48 19.97 -1.71
N PRO A 108 21.84 20.60 -2.72
CA PRO A 108 21.09 21.84 -2.50
C PRO A 108 19.85 21.61 -1.63
N ASP A 109 19.40 22.67 -0.95
CA ASP A 109 18.12 22.66 -0.24
C ASP A 109 16.95 22.51 -1.22
N TYR A 110 15.82 21.99 -0.72
CA TYR A 110 14.59 21.89 -1.50
C TYR A 110 13.90 23.27 -1.61
N PRO A 111 13.73 23.83 -2.82
CA PRO A 111 13.04 25.11 -2.98
C PRO A 111 11.52 24.89 -2.98
N GLU A 112 10.87 25.25 -1.86
CA GLU A 112 9.41 25.12 -1.73
C GLU A 112 8.65 26.02 -2.70
N ASN A 113 9.11 27.27 -2.88
CA ASN A 113 8.49 28.28 -3.73
C ASN A 113 9.49 28.80 -4.78
N PRO A 114 9.84 28.02 -5.81
CA PRO A 114 10.87 28.37 -6.76
C PRO A 114 10.48 29.61 -7.58
N GLN A 115 11.32 30.64 -7.56
CA GLN A 115 11.12 31.88 -8.31
C GLN A 115 11.96 31.92 -9.58
N THR A 116 13.11 31.25 -9.57
CA THR A 116 14.08 31.21 -10.67
C THR A 116 14.04 29.89 -11.43
N ASP A 117 14.54 29.87 -12.66
CA ASP A 117 14.61 28.64 -13.45
C ASP A 117 15.59 27.62 -12.86
N ALA A 118 16.63 28.07 -12.16
CA ALA A 118 17.53 27.20 -11.41
C ALA A 118 16.81 26.50 -10.23
N GLU A 119 15.99 27.23 -9.47
CA GLU A 119 15.19 26.63 -8.40
C GLU A 119 14.12 25.68 -8.94
N LYS A 120 13.49 26.01 -10.08
CA LYS A 120 12.53 25.11 -10.75
C LYS A 120 13.21 23.82 -11.23
N GLU A 121 14.43 23.90 -11.73
CA GLU A 121 15.23 22.73 -12.13
C GLU A 121 15.55 21.83 -10.93
N ILE A 122 16.02 22.41 -9.81
CA ILE A 122 16.27 21.70 -8.56
C ILE A 122 14.98 21.05 -8.04
N GLN A 123 13.87 21.79 -8.05
CA GLN A 123 12.56 21.26 -7.64
C GLN A 123 12.14 20.08 -8.51
N ALA A 124 12.35 20.16 -9.82
CA ALA A 124 12.04 19.09 -10.77
C ALA A 124 12.90 17.83 -10.54
N ARG A 125 14.17 17.97 -10.14
CA ARG A 125 15.02 16.84 -9.74
C ARG A 125 14.50 16.19 -8.46
N PHE A 126 14.19 16.97 -7.44
CA PHE A 126 13.61 16.44 -6.20
C PHE A 126 12.22 15.81 -6.41
N ALA A 127 11.44 16.29 -7.37
CA ALA A 127 10.15 15.70 -7.72
C ALA A 127 10.28 14.23 -8.17
N LYS A 128 11.45 13.79 -8.67
CA LYS A 128 11.71 12.38 -9.02
C LYS A 128 11.88 11.47 -7.80
N VAL A 129 12.18 12.03 -6.62
CA VAL A 129 12.40 11.26 -5.38
C VAL A 129 11.28 11.42 -4.35
N LEU A 130 10.41 12.41 -4.54
CA LEU A 130 9.22 12.66 -3.70
C LEU A 130 8.10 11.65 -3.96
N GLY A 131 7.31 11.39 -2.91
CA GLY A 131 6.16 10.48 -2.96
C GLY A 131 6.55 9.04 -3.33
N SER A 132 5.61 8.32 -3.92
CA SER A 132 5.81 6.92 -4.34
C SER A 132 6.62 6.84 -5.65
N ALA A 133 7.91 7.17 -5.59
CA ALA A 133 8.81 7.13 -6.74
C ALA A 133 9.23 5.71 -7.16
N VAL A 134 9.31 4.77 -6.21
CA VAL A 134 9.87 3.43 -6.45
C VAL A 134 8.85 2.47 -7.08
N ASN A 135 7.71 2.27 -6.43
CA ASN A 135 6.73 1.26 -6.82
C ASN A 135 6.28 1.37 -8.30
N PRO A 136 6.03 2.57 -8.86
CA PRO A 136 5.61 2.69 -10.25
C PRO A 136 6.70 2.33 -11.28
N VAL A 137 7.97 2.28 -10.87
CA VAL A 137 9.09 1.85 -11.72
C VAL A 137 9.25 0.33 -11.68
N LEU A 138 9.00 -0.30 -10.53
CA LEU A 138 9.23 -1.74 -10.35
C LEU A 138 8.01 -2.62 -10.67
N ARG A 139 6.79 -2.08 -10.56
CA ARG A 139 5.54 -2.80 -10.84
C ARG A 139 5.25 -2.87 -12.35
N GLU A 140 6.14 -3.54 -13.07
CA GLU A 140 6.02 -3.90 -14.51
C GLU A 140 5.30 -5.26 -14.69
N GLY A 141 4.37 -5.55 -13.78
CA GLY A 141 3.63 -6.81 -13.68
C GLY A 141 2.36 -6.64 -12.85
N ASN A 142 1.44 -7.58 -12.98
CA ASN A 142 0.21 -7.59 -12.20
C ASN A 142 0.41 -8.24 -10.82
N SER A 143 -0.56 -8.09 -9.93
CA SER A 143 -0.47 -8.54 -8.54
C SER A 143 -1.04 -9.94 -8.35
N ASP A 144 -0.31 -10.87 -7.73
CA ASP A 144 -0.81 -12.07 -7.06
C ASP A 144 -0.62 -11.88 -5.54
N ARG A 145 -1.70 -11.52 -4.85
CA ARG A 145 -1.71 -11.29 -3.40
C ARG A 145 -2.58 -12.31 -2.68
N ARG A 146 -2.00 -13.00 -1.70
CA ARG A 146 -2.65 -14.09 -0.96
C ARG A 146 -1.92 -14.43 0.33
N ALA A 147 -2.62 -15.03 1.29
CA ALA A 147 -1.95 -15.56 2.48
C ALA A 147 -1.07 -16.75 2.07
N ALA A 148 0.10 -16.88 2.72
CA ALA A 148 0.85 -18.13 2.63
C ALA A 148 0.04 -19.25 3.33
N ALA A 149 0.10 -20.47 2.81
CA ALA A 149 -0.66 -21.59 3.37
C ALA A 149 -0.24 -21.91 4.82
N SER A 150 1.05 -21.73 5.15
CA SER A 150 1.58 -21.83 6.52
C SER A 150 0.98 -20.76 7.44
N VAL A 151 0.92 -19.51 7.00
CA VAL A 151 0.32 -18.38 7.74
C VAL A 151 -1.18 -18.59 7.96
N LYS A 152 -1.94 -18.99 6.94
CA LYS A 152 -3.38 -19.25 7.06
C LYS A 152 -3.69 -20.38 8.04
N ARG A 153 -2.98 -21.51 7.93
CA ARG A 153 -3.14 -22.65 8.85
C ARG A 153 -2.82 -22.26 10.29
N PHE A 154 -1.78 -21.45 10.51
CA PHE A 154 -1.49 -20.91 11.82
C PHE A 154 -2.62 -20.01 12.35
N GLY A 155 -3.13 -19.10 11.52
CA GLY A 155 -4.25 -18.23 11.87
C GLY A 155 -5.52 -18.99 12.25
N GLN A 156 -5.80 -20.12 11.57
CA GLN A 156 -6.93 -20.99 11.90
C GLN A 156 -6.74 -21.74 13.22
N LYS A 157 -5.53 -22.24 13.50
CA LYS A 157 -5.20 -22.90 14.78
C LYS A 157 -5.17 -21.91 15.96
N ASN A 158 -4.78 -20.67 15.70
CA ASN A 158 -4.61 -19.60 16.67
C ASN A 158 -5.40 -18.34 16.26
N PRO A 159 -6.75 -18.42 16.25
CA PRO A 159 -7.59 -17.34 15.77
C PRO A 159 -7.37 -16.06 16.59
N HIS A 160 -7.19 -14.94 15.89
CA HIS A 160 -6.97 -13.66 16.55
C HIS A 160 -8.24 -13.20 17.30
N LYS A 161 -8.03 -12.56 18.45
CA LYS A 161 -9.12 -12.05 19.32
C LYS A 161 -9.63 -10.65 18.92
N LEU A 162 -9.23 -10.17 17.74
CA LEU A 162 -9.56 -8.83 17.27
C LEU A 162 -10.98 -8.72 16.71
N MET A 163 -11.58 -9.82 16.22
CA MET A 163 -12.98 -9.80 15.76
C MET A 163 -13.90 -9.48 16.94
N LYS A 164 -14.60 -8.35 16.86
CA LYS A 164 -15.61 -7.96 17.84
C LYS A 164 -16.97 -8.51 17.41
N PRO A 165 -17.86 -8.82 18.39
CA PRO A 165 -19.23 -9.16 18.08
C PRO A 165 -19.92 -8.05 17.29
N TRP A 166 -20.69 -8.45 16.29
CA TRP A 166 -21.60 -7.57 15.55
C TRP A 166 -22.92 -7.44 16.31
N PRO A 167 -23.33 -6.23 16.73
CA PRO A 167 -24.60 -6.03 17.42
C PRO A 167 -25.79 -6.39 16.51
N ALA A 168 -26.73 -7.19 17.01
CA ALA A 168 -27.89 -7.64 16.23
C ALA A 168 -28.80 -6.50 15.76
N ASN A 169 -28.77 -5.36 16.45
CA ASN A 169 -29.51 -4.13 16.14
C ASN A 169 -28.59 -3.01 15.64
N SER A 170 -27.39 -3.34 15.13
CA SER A 170 -26.46 -2.32 14.64
C SER A 170 -27.09 -1.50 13.53
N LYS A 171 -27.03 -0.18 13.68
CA LYS A 171 -27.49 0.81 12.68
C LYS A 171 -26.38 1.23 11.73
N SER A 172 -25.17 0.72 11.91
CA SER A 172 -24.02 1.08 11.10
C SER A 172 -24.22 0.78 9.63
N ARG A 173 -23.74 1.67 8.76
CA ARG A 173 -23.87 1.53 7.30
C ARG A 173 -22.79 2.31 6.59
N VAL A 174 -22.50 1.90 5.36
CA VAL A 174 -21.77 2.69 4.40
C VAL A 174 -22.73 3.67 3.75
N ALA A 175 -22.30 4.91 3.57
CA ALA A 175 -23.04 5.93 2.82
C ALA A 175 -22.24 6.34 1.59
N ASN A 176 -22.89 6.37 0.43
CA ASN A 176 -22.35 6.85 -0.83
C ASN A 176 -23.36 7.76 -1.54
N MET A 177 -22.89 8.50 -2.54
CA MET A 177 -23.74 9.32 -3.39
C MET A 177 -24.64 8.43 -4.25
N ASN A 178 -25.79 8.94 -4.72
CA ASN A 178 -26.73 8.18 -5.55
C ASN A 178 -26.70 8.58 -7.05
N ALA A 179 -25.98 9.66 -7.38
CA ALA A 179 -25.81 10.22 -8.71
C ALA A 179 -24.61 11.19 -8.70
N ASP A 180 -24.17 11.63 -9.88
CA ASP A 180 -23.24 12.75 -10.07
C ASP A 180 -21.85 12.61 -9.40
N ASP A 181 -21.46 11.37 -9.11
CA ASP A 181 -20.11 10.95 -8.69
C ASP A 181 -19.30 10.45 -9.90
N PHE A 182 -18.07 9.96 -9.67
CA PHE A 182 -17.25 9.45 -10.77
C PHE A 182 -17.90 8.25 -11.44
N TYR A 183 -18.51 7.36 -10.66
CA TYR A 183 -19.30 6.23 -11.17
C TYR A 183 -20.41 6.69 -12.13
N GLY A 184 -21.28 7.60 -11.68
CA GLY A 184 -22.48 8.00 -12.42
C GLY A 184 -22.18 8.79 -13.68
N SER A 185 -21.00 9.41 -13.75
CA SER A 185 -20.57 10.19 -14.89
C SER A 185 -19.61 9.43 -15.81
N GLU A 186 -19.17 8.20 -15.54
CA GLU A 186 -18.11 7.54 -16.31
C GLU A 186 -18.48 7.23 -17.78
N LYS A 187 -17.47 7.27 -18.65
CA LYS A 187 -17.50 6.94 -20.09
C LYS A 187 -16.08 6.57 -20.44
N SER A 188 -15.99 5.51 -21.22
CA SER A 188 -14.74 4.92 -21.64
C SER A 188 -14.78 4.63 -23.13
N LEU A 189 -13.60 4.43 -23.69
CA LEU A 189 -13.44 3.82 -25.01
C LEU A 189 -12.11 3.07 -25.09
N THR A 190 -12.08 2.04 -25.91
CA THR A 190 -10.84 1.43 -26.41
C THR A 190 -10.37 2.11 -27.69
N THR A 191 -9.15 2.64 -27.69
CA THR A 191 -8.53 3.26 -28.88
C THR A 191 -8.28 2.20 -29.97
N GLN A 192 -8.59 2.55 -31.23
CA GLN A 192 -8.40 1.62 -32.35
C GLN A 192 -6.97 1.69 -32.92
N LYS A 193 -6.33 2.85 -32.82
CA LYS A 193 -4.98 3.12 -33.33
C LYS A 193 -4.23 3.92 -32.27
N ALA A 194 -2.90 3.86 -32.32
CA ALA A 194 -2.08 4.72 -31.49
C ALA A 194 -2.24 6.17 -31.96
N CYS A 195 -2.35 7.11 -31.02
CA CYS A 195 -2.43 8.53 -31.29
C CYS A 195 -1.81 9.34 -30.14
N GLU A 196 -1.57 10.61 -30.41
CA GLU A 196 -1.23 11.58 -29.36
C GLU A 196 -2.50 12.32 -29.00
N ALA A 197 -2.96 12.20 -27.76
CA ALA A 197 -4.11 12.95 -27.25
C ALA A 197 -3.66 14.16 -26.43
N ARG A 198 -4.60 15.07 -26.15
CA ARG A 198 -4.45 16.16 -25.18
C ARG A 198 -5.73 16.33 -24.35
N ILE A 199 -5.60 16.96 -23.19
CA ILE A 199 -6.74 17.30 -22.32
C ILE A 199 -6.92 18.80 -22.29
N GLU A 200 -8.12 19.27 -22.61
CA GLU A 200 -8.46 20.69 -22.71
C GLU A 200 -9.82 20.99 -22.07
N PHE A 201 -9.95 22.20 -21.52
CA PHE A 201 -11.21 22.77 -21.05
C PHE A 201 -11.72 23.78 -22.06
N VAL A 202 -13.02 23.69 -22.37
CA VAL A 202 -13.74 24.63 -23.22
C VAL A 202 -14.78 25.32 -22.37
N ASP A 203 -14.67 26.64 -22.22
CA ASP A 203 -15.68 27.41 -21.49
C ASP A 203 -16.99 27.57 -22.30
N GLU A 204 -18.04 28.09 -21.68
CA GLU A 204 -19.34 28.33 -22.35
C GLU A 204 -19.27 29.30 -23.54
N LYS A 205 -18.18 30.08 -23.67
CA LYS A 205 -17.92 31.01 -24.78
C LYS A 205 -17.07 30.36 -25.89
N GLY A 206 -16.64 29.11 -25.72
CA GLY A 206 -15.80 28.38 -26.65
C GLY A 206 -14.29 28.61 -26.49
N ALA A 207 -13.84 29.33 -25.45
CA ALA A 207 -12.42 29.56 -25.21
C ALA A 207 -11.76 28.28 -24.68
N ILE A 208 -10.59 27.93 -25.24
CA ILE A 208 -9.88 26.68 -24.93
C ILE A 208 -8.72 26.96 -23.99
N THR A 209 -8.68 26.25 -22.86
CA THR A 209 -7.54 26.17 -21.95
C THR A 209 -6.95 24.78 -21.97
N LEU A 210 -5.64 24.68 -22.24
CA LEU A 210 -4.96 23.39 -22.26
C LEU A 210 -4.59 22.96 -20.85
N PHE A 211 -5.04 21.76 -20.43
CA PHE A 211 -4.67 21.16 -19.14
C PHE A 211 -3.50 20.19 -19.26
N LYS A 212 -3.44 19.44 -20.36
CA LYS A 212 -2.34 18.53 -20.65
C LYS A 212 -2.09 18.47 -22.15
N GLU A 213 -0.90 18.92 -22.56
CA GLU A 213 -0.53 19.00 -23.98
C GLU A 213 -0.28 17.63 -24.62
N LYS A 214 0.30 16.69 -23.86
CA LYS A 214 0.75 15.40 -24.38
C LYS A 214 0.22 14.26 -23.54
N LEU A 215 -0.52 13.38 -24.19
CA LEU A 215 -1.09 12.16 -23.66
C LEU A 215 -0.95 11.07 -24.72
N PRO A 216 0.20 10.38 -24.80
CA PRO A 216 0.38 9.31 -25.76
C PRO A 216 -0.55 8.14 -25.44
N LEU A 217 -1.29 7.69 -26.43
CA LEU A 217 -2.19 6.55 -26.36
C LEU A 217 -1.72 5.44 -27.31
N LEU A 218 -1.66 4.21 -26.82
CA LEU A 218 -1.37 3.03 -27.64
C LEU A 218 -2.64 2.55 -28.34
N ALA A 219 -2.48 1.74 -29.39
CA ALA A 219 -3.62 1.02 -29.96
C ALA A 219 -4.13 -0.03 -28.96
N GLY A 220 -5.45 -0.12 -28.80
CA GLY A 220 -6.09 -1.03 -27.86
C GLY A 220 -6.02 -0.57 -26.39
N GLU A 221 -5.54 0.64 -26.12
CA GLU A 221 -5.57 1.23 -24.78
C GLU A 221 -6.98 1.70 -24.43
N ILE A 222 -7.41 1.47 -23.19
CA ILE A 222 -8.66 2.01 -22.66
C ILE A 222 -8.36 3.38 -22.07
N ILE A 223 -9.19 4.37 -22.40
CA ILE A 223 -9.20 5.68 -21.76
C ILE A 223 -10.57 5.95 -21.16
N ASP A 224 -10.57 6.59 -20.00
CA ASP A 224 -11.79 6.93 -19.27
C ASP A 224 -11.81 8.41 -18.94
N ALA A 225 -13.01 8.99 -18.91
CA ALA A 225 -13.27 10.31 -18.35
C ALA A 225 -14.36 10.18 -17.29
N SER A 226 -14.28 10.95 -16.21
CA SER A 226 -15.30 10.99 -15.16
C SER A 226 -15.23 12.32 -14.41
N VAL A 227 -16.32 12.70 -13.76
CA VAL A 227 -16.44 13.94 -12.99
C VAL A 227 -17.12 13.66 -11.65
N MET A 228 -16.56 14.18 -10.58
CA MET A 228 -17.24 14.33 -9.29
C MET A 228 -17.85 15.73 -9.22
N ASN A 229 -19.18 15.81 -9.22
CA ASN A 229 -19.86 17.09 -9.08
C ASN A 229 -19.80 17.58 -7.62
N ILE A 230 -19.20 18.75 -7.41
CA ILE A 230 -18.96 19.26 -6.05
C ILE A 230 -20.25 19.71 -5.37
N ALA A 231 -21.23 20.24 -6.11
CA ALA A 231 -22.50 20.63 -5.52
C ALA A 231 -23.25 19.40 -4.97
N ALA A 232 -23.31 18.31 -5.75
CA ALA A 232 -23.88 17.04 -5.34
C ALA A 232 -23.11 16.42 -4.16
N LEU A 233 -21.77 16.43 -4.19
CA LEU A 233 -20.93 15.92 -3.10
C LEU A 233 -21.19 16.68 -1.78
N ARG A 234 -21.25 18.02 -1.83
CA ARG A 234 -21.53 18.85 -0.66
C ARG A 234 -22.93 18.60 -0.10
N LYS A 235 -23.91 18.43 -0.98
CA LYS A 235 -25.28 18.06 -0.60
C LYS A 235 -25.30 16.70 0.11
N PHE A 236 -24.63 15.69 -0.45
CA PHE A 236 -24.47 14.37 0.16
C PHE A 236 -23.88 14.47 1.58
N TYR A 237 -22.80 15.22 1.77
CA TYR A 237 -22.22 15.41 3.10
C TYR A 237 -23.22 16.05 4.09
N GLY A 238 -23.91 17.10 3.68
CA GLY A 238 -24.93 17.75 4.54
C GLY A 238 -26.06 16.78 4.93
N GLU A 239 -26.52 15.95 3.99
CA GLU A 239 -27.54 14.94 4.24
C GLU A 239 -27.06 13.86 5.22
N GLN A 240 -25.83 13.36 5.07
CA GLN A 240 -25.29 12.34 5.98
C GLN A 240 -24.95 12.89 7.37
N ILE A 241 -24.49 14.14 7.48
CA ILE A 241 -24.32 14.83 8.78
C ILE A 241 -25.66 14.91 9.52
N LYS A 242 -26.72 15.31 8.81
CA LYS A 242 -28.08 15.37 9.39
C LYS A 242 -28.60 13.98 9.76
N ALA A 243 -28.35 12.97 8.94
CA ALA A 243 -28.75 11.59 9.22
C ALA A 243 -28.04 11.05 10.48
N ALA A 244 -26.72 11.22 10.58
CA ALA A 244 -25.94 10.82 11.76
C ALA A 244 -26.47 11.45 13.05
N LYS A 245 -26.77 12.76 12.99
CA LYS A 245 -27.37 13.47 14.13
C LYS A 245 -28.72 12.87 14.54
N ASN A 246 -29.61 12.69 13.57
CA ASN A 246 -30.97 12.21 13.83
C ASN A 246 -30.98 10.78 14.39
N ASP A 247 -30.07 9.94 13.91
CA ASP A 247 -29.98 8.53 14.31
C ASP A 247 -29.15 8.32 15.58
N GLY A 248 -28.44 9.36 16.06
CA GLY A 248 -27.53 9.30 17.20
C GLY A 248 -26.29 8.46 16.91
N LEU A 249 -25.75 8.55 15.68
CA LEU A 249 -24.60 7.76 15.22
C LEU A 249 -23.38 8.65 15.04
N LEU A 250 -22.20 8.04 15.14
CA LEU A 250 -20.98 8.70 14.69
C LEU A 250 -21.01 8.88 13.16
N LEU A 251 -20.36 9.92 12.69
CA LEU A 251 -20.04 10.11 11.28
C LEU A 251 -18.56 9.92 11.03
N SER A 252 -18.21 9.20 9.97
CA SER A 252 -16.84 9.06 9.51
C SER A 252 -16.74 9.20 8.00
N LEU A 253 -15.59 9.69 7.53
CA LEU A 253 -15.22 9.83 6.13
C LEU A 253 -14.01 8.95 5.84
N HIS A 254 -14.14 8.11 4.80
CA HIS A 254 -13.13 7.14 4.41
C HIS A 254 -12.70 7.42 2.96
N LEU A 255 -11.50 7.98 2.81
CA LEU A 255 -10.89 8.34 1.51
C LEU A 255 -9.46 7.77 1.43
N LYS A 256 -8.75 8.01 0.33
CA LYS A 256 -7.36 7.56 0.12
C LYS A 256 -6.43 8.72 -0.24
N ALA A 257 -6.49 9.80 0.55
CA ALA A 257 -5.86 11.09 0.26
C ALA A 257 -4.35 11.07 0.01
N THR A 258 -3.61 10.10 0.57
CA THR A 258 -2.16 9.97 0.32
C THR A 258 -1.88 9.48 -1.10
N MET A 259 -2.66 8.50 -1.57
CA MET A 259 -2.48 7.91 -2.91
C MET A 259 -3.16 8.78 -3.96
N MET A 260 -4.43 9.13 -3.74
CA MET A 260 -5.22 10.00 -4.60
C MET A 260 -4.95 11.48 -4.32
N LYS A 261 -3.68 11.88 -4.49
CA LYS A 261 -3.12 13.17 -4.06
C LYS A 261 -3.79 14.45 -4.62
N VAL A 262 -4.67 14.32 -5.61
CA VAL A 262 -5.41 15.45 -6.19
C VAL A 262 -6.87 15.41 -5.77
N SER A 263 -7.62 14.36 -6.14
CA SER A 263 -9.07 14.28 -5.92
C SER A 263 -9.46 14.26 -4.44
N ASP A 264 -8.84 13.37 -3.67
CA ASP A 264 -9.32 13.02 -2.34
C ASP A 264 -9.08 14.13 -1.29
N PRO A 265 -7.93 14.85 -1.29
CA PRO A 265 -7.79 16.04 -0.44
C PRO A 265 -8.86 17.11 -0.70
N ILE A 266 -9.31 17.28 -1.94
CA ILE A 266 -10.37 18.25 -2.29
C ILE A 266 -11.73 17.74 -1.78
N MET A 267 -12.04 16.46 -2.01
CA MET A 267 -13.26 15.83 -1.48
C MET A 267 -13.31 15.90 0.06
N PHE A 268 -12.16 15.73 0.72
CA PHE A 268 -11.99 15.85 2.17
C PHE A 268 -12.21 17.30 2.62
N GLY A 269 -11.58 18.27 1.97
CA GLY A 269 -11.73 19.70 2.27
C GLY A 269 -13.17 20.17 2.13
N HIS A 270 -13.93 19.65 1.16
CA HIS A 270 -15.37 19.92 1.08
C HIS A 270 -16.16 19.34 2.25
N CYS A 271 -15.83 18.14 2.75
CA CYS A 271 -16.48 17.58 3.94
C CYS A 271 -16.19 18.46 5.17
N VAL A 272 -14.93 18.84 5.39
CA VAL A 272 -14.52 19.78 6.45
C VAL A 272 -15.29 21.10 6.34
N SER A 273 -15.36 21.67 5.13
CA SER A 273 -16.04 22.94 4.89
C SER A 273 -17.55 22.86 5.13
N VAL A 274 -18.20 21.74 4.82
CA VAL A 274 -19.64 21.53 5.09
C VAL A 274 -19.87 21.31 6.58
N PHE A 275 -19.04 20.48 7.23
CA PHE A 275 -19.19 20.18 8.66
C PHE A 275 -18.98 21.42 9.54
N TYR A 276 -17.96 22.23 9.27
CA TYR A 276 -17.64 23.44 10.06
C TYR A 276 -18.10 24.73 9.36
N GLN A 277 -19.15 24.67 8.54
CA GLN A 277 -19.58 25.80 7.71
C GLN A 277 -19.82 27.09 8.51
N ASP A 278 -20.38 26.98 9.72
CA ASP A 278 -20.69 28.14 10.56
C ASP A 278 -19.42 28.84 11.06
N VAL A 279 -18.37 28.07 11.38
CA VAL A 279 -17.04 28.58 11.77
C VAL A 279 -16.40 29.29 10.59
N PHE A 280 -16.38 28.65 9.41
CA PHE A 280 -15.78 29.24 8.21
C PHE A 280 -16.52 30.49 7.73
N ALA A 281 -17.85 30.55 7.90
CA ALA A 281 -18.64 31.73 7.57
C ALA A 281 -18.34 32.89 8.53
N LYS A 282 -18.40 32.63 9.84
CA LYS A 282 -18.18 33.65 10.89
C LYS A 282 -16.75 34.22 10.85
N HIS A 283 -15.75 33.38 10.62
CA HIS A 283 -14.32 33.73 10.70
C HIS A 283 -13.64 33.84 9.33
N SER A 284 -14.41 33.99 8.26
CA SER A 284 -13.90 33.95 6.87
C SER A 284 -12.71 34.86 6.59
N VAL A 285 -12.74 36.11 7.09
CA VAL A 285 -11.66 37.10 6.88
C VAL A 285 -10.35 36.63 7.51
N VAL A 286 -10.37 36.31 8.81
CA VAL A 286 -9.15 35.90 9.54
C VAL A 286 -8.62 34.56 9.04
N ILE A 287 -9.49 33.61 8.72
CA ILE A 287 -9.10 32.31 8.16
C ILE A 287 -8.40 32.48 6.80
N LYS A 288 -8.89 33.40 5.96
CA LYS A 288 -8.28 33.72 4.67
C LYS A 288 -6.92 34.42 4.83
N GLU A 289 -6.80 35.36 5.76
CA GLU A 289 -5.55 36.06 6.05
C GLU A 289 -4.46 35.10 6.56
N LEU A 290 -4.84 34.12 7.38
CA LEU A 290 -3.95 33.04 7.84
C LEU A 290 -3.58 32.04 6.73
N GLY A 291 -4.25 32.11 5.57
CA GLY A 291 -4.04 31.23 4.44
C GLY A 291 -4.38 29.77 4.74
N VAL A 292 -5.41 29.51 5.56
CA VAL A 292 -5.83 28.15 5.93
C VAL A 292 -6.21 27.35 4.67
N ASN A 293 -5.67 26.15 4.56
CA ASN A 293 -6.00 25.21 3.49
C ASN A 293 -6.87 24.08 4.03
N VAL A 294 -8.17 24.17 3.79
CA VAL A 294 -9.15 23.17 4.27
C VAL A 294 -8.93 21.76 3.71
N ASN A 295 -8.22 21.61 2.59
CA ASN A 295 -7.86 20.30 2.05
C ASN A 295 -6.85 19.56 2.93
N ASN A 296 -6.13 20.27 3.80
CA ASN A 296 -5.25 19.70 4.83
C ASN A 296 -6.01 19.33 6.12
N GLY A 297 -7.31 19.61 6.20
CA GLY A 297 -8.16 19.30 7.34
C GLY A 297 -8.22 20.37 8.42
N LEU A 298 -9.00 20.08 9.47
CA LEU A 298 -9.17 20.99 10.61
C LEU A 298 -7.85 21.25 11.36
N GLY A 299 -6.90 20.31 11.30
CA GLY A 299 -5.58 20.48 11.90
C GLY A 299 -4.81 21.68 11.33
N ASP A 300 -5.02 22.02 10.05
CA ASP A 300 -4.39 23.19 9.41
C ASP A 300 -4.92 24.50 10.01
N LEU A 301 -6.23 24.56 10.28
CA LEU A 301 -6.85 25.68 11.00
C LEU A 301 -6.26 25.80 12.40
N TYR A 302 -6.25 24.71 13.18
CA TYR A 302 -5.69 24.70 14.54
C TYR A 302 -4.23 25.15 14.59
N ALA A 303 -3.41 24.72 13.62
CA ALA A 303 -2.01 25.13 13.54
C ALA A 303 -1.86 26.63 13.29
N LYS A 304 -2.65 27.18 12.36
CA LYS A 304 -2.55 28.59 11.94
C LYS A 304 -3.12 29.57 12.96
N ILE A 305 -4.18 29.21 13.69
CA ILE A 305 -4.76 30.08 14.72
C ILE A 305 -3.87 30.24 15.95
N GLN A 306 -2.82 29.42 16.12
CA GLN A 306 -1.84 29.61 17.21
C GLN A 306 -1.05 30.92 17.11
N HIS A 307 -1.06 31.56 15.93
CA HIS A 307 -0.42 32.86 15.71
C HIS A 307 -1.33 34.05 16.03
N LEU A 308 -2.59 33.82 16.40
CA LEU A 308 -3.54 34.87 16.76
C LEU A 308 -3.44 35.27 18.23
N PRO A 309 -3.92 36.47 18.60
CA PRO A 309 -4.21 36.83 19.99
C PRO A 309 -5.12 35.79 20.69
N GLU A 310 -4.91 35.58 21.98
CA GLU A 310 -5.58 34.55 22.78
C GLU A 310 -7.10 34.61 22.71
N ASP A 311 -7.67 35.82 22.81
CA ASP A 311 -9.12 36.05 22.75
C ASP A 311 -9.72 35.63 21.41
N ARG A 312 -9.02 35.93 20.31
CA ARG A 312 -9.43 35.53 18.96
C ARG A 312 -9.28 34.03 18.74
N ARG A 313 -8.18 33.43 19.21
CA ARG A 313 -7.98 31.98 19.15
C ARG A 313 -9.08 31.26 19.94
N ALA A 314 -9.32 31.67 21.18
CA ALA A 314 -10.34 31.08 22.05
C ALA A 314 -11.75 31.23 21.48
N GLU A 315 -12.07 32.35 20.82
CA GLU A 315 -13.34 32.53 20.11
C GLU A 315 -13.53 31.47 19.01
N ILE A 316 -12.53 31.29 18.14
CA ILE A 316 -12.58 30.33 17.04
C ILE A 316 -12.69 28.89 17.58
N GLU A 317 -11.89 28.55 18.60
CA GLU A 317 -11.92 27.22 19.22
C GLU A 317 -13.27 26.93 19.89
N ALA A 318 -13.87 27.91 20.56
CA ALA A 318 -15.20 27.78 21.15
C ALA A 318 -16.28 27.55 20.08
N ASP A 319 -16.21 28.26 18.95
CA ASP A 319 -17.14 28.06 17.83
C ASP A 319 -16.95 26.68 17.18
N ILE A 320 -15.72 26.16 17.08
CA ILE A 320 -15.47 24.78 16.63
C ILE A 320 -16.13 23.77 17.57
N VAL A 321 -15.98 23.94 18.89
CA VAL A 321 -16.62 23.06 19.87
C VAL A 321 -18.15 23.13 19.78
N ALA A 322 -18.70 24.31 19.48
CA ALA A 322 -20.14 24.48 19.30
C ALA A 322 -20.70 23.68 18.11
N VAL A 323 -19.92 23.50 17.03
CA VAL A 323 -20.31 22.71 15.85
C VAL A 323 -20.66 21.27 16.22
N TYR A 324 -19.93 20.63 17.15
CA TYR A 324 -20.23 19.25 17.55
C TYR A 324 -21.59 19.10 18.25
N LYS A 325 -22.08 20.17 18.90
CA LYS A 325 -23.41 20.19 19.52
C LYS A 325 -24.52 20.42 18.49
N THR A 326 -24.23 21.18 17.42
CA THR A 326 -25.22 21.50 16.39
C THR A 326 -25.30 20.46 15.29
N ASN A 327 -24.21 19.74 15.00
CA ASN A 327 -24.15 18.66 14.01
C ASN A 327 -24.28 17.28 14.67
N CYS A 328 -23.32 16.40 14.43
CA CYS A 328 -23.22 15.05 15.00
C CYS A 328 -21.79 14.85 15.54
N GLU A 329 -21.61 13.78 16.30
CA GLU A 329 -20.29 13.35 16.74
C GLU A 329 -19.51 12.71 15.59
N LEU A 330 -18.19 12.94 15.58
CA LEU A 330 -17.29 12.36 14.59
C LEU A 330 -16.58 11.15 15.18
N ALA A 331 -16.25 10.19 14.32
CA ALA A 331 -15.26 9.17 14.66
C ALA A 331 -13.92 9.82 15.03
N MET A 332 -13.24 9.23 16.01
CA MET A 332 -11.98 9.70 16.56
C MET A 332 -10.80 8.88 16.04
N VAL A 333 -9.69 9.57 15.79
CA VAL A 333 -8.37 8.98 15.54
C VAL A 333 -7.63 8.80 16.86
N ASP A 334 -7.72 9.81 17.74
CA ASP A 334 -7.17 9.80 19.09
C ASP A 334 -8.10 10.63 20.00
N SER A 335 -9.02 9.95 20.69
CA SER A 335 -10.00 10.53 21.63
C SER A 335 -9.32 11.34 22.73
N SER A 336 -8.21 10.83 23.28
CA SER A 336 -7.44 11.46 24.37
C SER A 336 -6.85 12.83 24.01
N LYS A 337 -6.69 13.10 22.71
CA LYS A 337 -6.16 14.36 22.18
C LYS A 337 -7.19 15.16 21.39
N GLY A 338 -8.45 14.71 21.35
CA GLY A 338 -9.49 15.36 20.55
C GLY A 338 -9.26 15.28 19.04
N ILE A 339 -8.42 14.37 18.54
CA ILE A 339 -8.13 14.25 17.11
C ILE A 339 -9.25 13.45 16.45
N THR A 340 -10.08 14.15 15.69
CA THR A 340 -11.21 13.58 14.93
C THR A 340 -10.78 13.06 13.55
N ASN A 341 -11.68 12.32 12.90
CA ASN A 341 -11.57 11.89 11.51
C ASN A 341 -11.36 13.05 10.51
N LEU A 342 -11.82 14.26 10.81
CA LEU A 342 -11.69 15.45 9.95
C LEU A 342 -10.45 16.32 10.26
N HIS A 343 -9.56 15.88 11.16
CA HIS A 343 -8.35 16.64 11.51
C HIS A 343 -7.30 16.63 10.41
N VAL A 344 -6.98 15.45 9.86
CA VAL A 344 -5.92 15.28 8.84
C VAL A 344 -6.40 14.24 7.82
N PRO A 345 -6.35 14.53 6.51
CA PRO A 345 -6.92 13.67 5.46
C PRO A 345 -6.30 12.27 5.37
N ASN A 346 -5.08 12.10 5.90
CA ASN A 346 -4.35 10.83 5.85
C ASN A 346 -4.48 9.98 7.12
N ASN A 347 -5.20 10.44 8.15
CA ASN A 347 -5.36 9.67 9.38
C ASN A 347 -6.28 8.46 9.23
N ILE A 348 -7.31 8.57 8.38
CA ILE A 348 -8.28 7.49 8.11
C ILE A 348 -8.24 7.19 6.61
N ILE A 349 -7.63 6.05 6.27
CA ILE A 349 -7.42 5.62 4.88
C ILE A 349 -8.37 4.44 4.61
N VAL A 350 -9.21 4.54 3.59
CA VAL A 350 -10.37 3.66 3.35
C VAL A 350 -10.05 2.16 3.36
N ASP A 351 -8.96 1.74 2.72
CA ASP A 351 -8.52 0.34 2.62
C ASP A 351 -8.13 -0.26 3.97
N ALA A 352 -7.57 0.53 4.90
CA ALA A 352 -7.24 0.04 6.24
C ALA A 352 -8.36 0.27 7.26
N SER A 353 -9.06 1.40 7.14
CA SER A 353 -10.07 1.83 8.11
C SER A 353 -11.39 1.08 7.96
N MET A 354 -11.84 0.76 6.75
CA MET A 354 -13.08 0.02 6.55
C MET A 354 -13.00 -1.43 7.06
N PRO A 355 -11.90 -2.18 6.83
CA PRO A 355 -11.75 -3.50 7.45
C PRO A 355 -11.71 -3.45 8.97
N VAL A 356 -11.08 -2.43 9.57
CA VAL A 356 -11.06 -2.24 11.03
C VAL A 356 -12.46 -1.92 11.55
N PHE A 357 -13.19 -1.02 10.89
CA PHE A 357 -14.59 -0.75 11.20
C PHE A 357 -15.43 -2.03 11.18
N ILE A 358 -15.27 -2.87 10.15
CA ILE A 358 -15.98 -4.15 10.02
C ILE A 358 -15.55 -5.13 11.13
N ARG A 359 -14.25 -5.29 11.36
CA ARG A 359 -13.66 -6.16 12.38
C ARG A 359 -14.14 -5.78 13.78
N ASP A 360 -14.30 -4.48 14.05
CA ASP A 360 -14.71 -3.95 15.34
C ASP A 360 -16.25 -3.91 15.52
N GLY A 361 -16.96 -4.68 14.70
CA GLY A 361 -18.41 -4.90 14.81
C GLY A 361 -19.23 -3.82 14.14
N GLY A 362 -18.69 -3.18 13.09
CA GLY A 362 -19.31 -2.05 12.41
C GLY A 362 -19.23 -0.78 13.26
N ARG A 363 -18.17 -0.56 14.02
CA ARG A 363 -18.09 0.56 14.98
C ARG A 363 -16.77 1.30 14.92
N MET A 364 -16.78 2.56 15.33
CA MET A 364 -15.59 3.40 15.48
C MET A 364 -15.57 4.06 16.86
N TRP A 365 -14.40 4.56 17.26
CA TRP A 365 -14.20 5.21 18.54
C TRP A 365 -14.83 6.61 18.55
N GLY A 366 -15.63 6.91 19.58
CA GLY A 366 -16.19 8.23 19.84
C GLY A 366 -15.30 9.09 20.74
N ALA A 367 -15.76 10.31 21.02
CA ALA A 367 -15.05 11.24 21.90
C ALA A 367 -14.98 10.77 23.37
N ASP A 368 -15.88 9.86 23.76
CA ASP A 368 -15.96 9.23 25.07
C ASP A 368 -15.00 8.03 25.25
N ASP A 369 -14.14 7.77 24.26
CA ASP A 369 -13.24 6.61 24.22
C ASP A 369 -13.98 5.26 24.28
N THR A 370 -15.15 5.16 23.63
CA THR A 370 -15.86 3.90 23.44
C THR A 370 -16.29 3.68 21.98
N LEU A 371 -16.65 2.43 21.63
CA LEU A 371 -17.06 2.03 20.27
C LEU A 371 -18.55 2.25 20.03
N HIS A 372 -18.88 3.02 18.99
CA HIS A 372 -20.25 3.36 18.60
C HIS A 372 -20.58 2.95 17.17
N ASP A 373 -21.85 2.69 16.90
CA ASP A 373 -22.32 2.54 15.53
C ASP A 373 -22.05 3.82 14.71
N THR A 374 -21.73 3.65 13.44
CA THR A 374 -21.17 4.73 12.60
C THR A 374 -21.76 4.70 11.19
N ILE A 375 -22.03 5.88 10.64
CA ILE A 375 -22.25 6.08 9.21
C ILE A 375 -20.88 6.32 8.56
N ALA A 376 -20.38 5.30 7.85
CA ALA A 376 -19.12 5.34 7.14
C ALA A 376 -19.29 5.89 5.72
N MET A 377 -18.98 7.17 5.53
CA MET A 377 -19.09 7.82 4.22
C MET A 377 -17.92 7.43 3.31
N ILE A 378 -18.27 6.89 2.14
CA ILE A 378 -17.40 6.70 0.98
C ILE A 378 -18.16 7.31 -0.19
N PRO A 379 -17.88 8.57 -0.59
CA PRO A 379 -18.78 9.31 -1.47
C PRO A 379 -19.02 8.65 -2.84
N ASP A 380 -17.96 8.15 -3.47
CA ASP A 380 -18.04 7.55 -4.81
C ASP A 380 -18.51 6.10 -4.78
N ARG A 381 -19.46 5.75 -5.66
CA ARG A 381 -20.08 4.42 -5.70
C ARG A 381 -19.23 3.31 -6.29
N CYS A 382 -18.18 3.60 -7.05
CA CYS A 382 -17.39 2.56 -7.73
C CYS A 382 -16.96 1.43 -6.79
N TYR A 383 -16.65 1.77 -5.54
CA TYR A 383 -16.10 0.82 -4.57
C TYR A 383 -16.77 0.87 -3.19
N ALA A 384 -17.66 1.82 -2.92
CA ALA A 384 -18.35 1.91 -1.63
C ALA A 384 -19.27 0.70 -1.38
N THR A 385 -19.91 0.20 -2.43
CA THR A 385 -20.97 -0.80 -2.33
C THR A 385 -20.47 -2.16 -1.86
N ILE A 386 -19.22 -2.53 -2.17
CA ILE A 386 -18.64 -3.80 -1.69
C ILE A 386 -18.55 -3.85 -0.16
N TYR A 387 -18.20 -2.75 0.50
CA TYR A 387 -18.15 -2.70 1.96
C TYR A 387 -19.54 -2.78 2.58
N GLN A 388 -20.55 -2.17 1.93
CA GLN A 388 -21.95 -2.30 2.36
C GLN A 388 -22.39 -3.76 2.35
N GLN A 389 -22.00 -4.56 1.35
CA GLN A 389 -22.32 -5.99 1.32
C GLN A 389 -21.71 -6.75 2.50
N VAL A 390 -20.48 -6.40 2.93
CA VAL A 390 -19.84 -7.00 4.11
C VAL A 390 -20.54 -6.60 5.40
N VAL A 391 -20.96 -5.33 5.52
CA VAL A 391 -21.74 -4.83 6.66
C VAL A 391 -23.05 -5.59 6.79
N GLU A 392 -23.80 -5.74 5.70
CA GLU A 392 -25.08 -6.48 5.72
C GLU A 392 -24.91 -7.97 6.00
N ASP A 393 -23.87 -8.59 5.44
CA ASP A 393 -23.52 -9.98 5.74
C ASP A 393 -23.20 -10.17 7.23
N CYS A 394 -22.42 -9.28 7.84
CA CYS A 394 -22.08 -9.37 9.26
C CYS A 394 -23.26 -9.05 10.18
N LYS A 395 -24.15 -8.13 9.81
CA LYS A 395 -25.41 -7.91 10.56
C LYS A 395 -26.28 -9.17 10.57
N LYS A 396 -26.34 -9.87 9.43
CA LYS A 396 -27.17 -11.07 9.27
C LYS A 396 -26.58 -12.32 9.92
N HIS A 397 -25.26 -12.48 9.84
CA HIS A 397 -24.57 -13.72 10.20
C HIS A 397 -23.57 -13.59 11.35
N GLY A 398 -23.42 -12.40 11.92
CA GLY A 398 -22.42 -12.09 12.93
C GLY A 398 -21.02 -11.93 12.36
N ALA A 399 -20.05 -11.74 13.26
CA ALA A 399 -18.63 -11.68 12.93
C ALA A 399 -18.16 -12.94 12.20
N TYR A 400 -17.14 -12.81 11.35
CA TYR A 400 -16.43 -13.97 10.80
C TYR A 400 -15.66 -14.72 11.89
N ASP A 401 -15.47 -16.03 11.69
CA ASP A 401 -14.65 -16.88 12.55
C ASP A 401 -13.31 -17.20 11.86
N PRO A 402 -12.19 -16.60 12.29
CA PRO A 402 -10.87 -16.87 11.73
C PRO A 402 -10.44 -18.34 11.82
N ALA A 403 -11.02 -19.12 12.75
CA ALA A 403 -10.68 -20.53 12.92
C ALA A 403 -11.20 -21.41 11.77
N THR A 404 -12.34 -21.04 11.17
CA THR A 404 -13.03 -21.88 10.18
C THR A 404 -13.19 -21.21 8.82
N MET A 405 -13.05 -19.88 8.73
CA MET A 405 -13.29 -19.18 7.48
C MET A 405 -12.25 -19.55 6.41
N GLY A 406 -12.72 -19.58 5.15
CA GLY A 406 -11.88 -19.75 3.96
C GLY A 406 -10.99 -18.54 3.73
N SER A 407 -10.45 -18.42 2.51
CA SER A 407 -9.59 -17.31 2.11
C SER A 407 -10.04 -16.68 0.81
N VAL A 408 -9.87 -15.35 0.70
CA VAL A 408 -10.05 -14.64 -0.57
C VAL A 408 -8.71 -14.09 -1.05
N ALA A 409 -8.13 -14.78 -2.04
CA ALA A 409 -6.94 -14.32 -2.74
C ALA A 409 -7.31 -13.23 -3.77
N ASN A 410 -6.32 -12.48 -4.23
CA ASN A 410 -6.51 -11.44 -5.25
C ASN A 410 -5.50 -11.55 -6.39
N VAL A 411 -6.03 -11.52 -7.62
CA VAL A 411 -5.29 -11.24 -8.85
C VAL A 411 -5.65 -9.83 -9.32
N GLY A 412 -4.73 -8.89 -9.16
CA GLY A 412 -4.98 -7.46 -9.36
C GLY A 412 -4.31 -6.87 -10.58
N LEU A 413 -5.07 -6.19 -11.43
CA LEU A 413 -4.56 -5.40 -12.55
C LEU A 413 -3.85 -4.16 -12.00
N MET A 414 -2.55 -4.00 -12.25
CA MET A 414 -1.79 -2.84 -11.76
C MET A 414 -0.61 -2.42 -12.62
N ALA A 415 -0.16 -3.27 -13.55
CA ALA A 415 1.03 -3.02 -14.34
C ALA A 415 0.92 -1.68 -15.09
N GLN A 416 2.02 -0.94 -15.16
CA GLN A 416 2.12 0.32 -15.90
C GLN A 416 1.15 1.43 -15.43
N LYS A 417 0.86 1.47 -14.12
CA LYS A 417 -0.03 2.45 -13.48
C LYS A 417 -1.46 2.39 -14.03
N ALA A 418 -2.00 1.18 -14.17
CA ALA A 418 -3.36 0.96 -14.63
C ALA A 418 -4.39 1.76 -13.81
N GLU A 419 -5.41 2.25 -14.51
CA GLU A 419 -6.62 2.87 -13.94
C GLU A 419 -6.33 4.15 -13.10
N GLU A 420 -6.93 4.29 -11.92
CA GLU A 420 -6.85 5.51 -11.11
C GLU A 420 -5.43 5.82 -10.60
N TYR A 421 -4.57 4.82 -10.43
CA TYR A 421 -3.19 5.01 -9.95
C TYR A 421 -2.32 5.73 -10.99
N GLY A 422 -2.75 5.75 -12.25
CA GLY A 422 -2.15 6.53 -13.32
C GLY A 422 -2.77 7.91 -13.50
N SER A 423 -3.83 8.27 -12.78
CA SER A 423 -4.70 9.41 -13.11
C SER A 423 -4.24 10.79 -12.58
N HIS A 424 -3.24 10.84 -11.70
CA HIS A 424 -2.93 12.07 -10.97
C HIS A 424 -2.55 13.25 -11.87
N ASP A 425 -1.84 12.99 -12.97
CA ASP A 425 -1.44 13.99 -13.96
C ASP A 425 -2.52 14.28 -15.02
N LYS A 426 -3.71 13.73 -14.80
CA LYS A 426 -4.93 13.82 -15.63
C LYS A 426 -6.17 14.14 -14.77
N THR A 427 -5.96 14.63 -13.55
CA THR A 427 -7.02 15.04 -12.63
C THR A 427 -6.97 16.56 -12.48
N PHE A 428 -8.08 17.23 -12.76
CA PHE A 428 -8.15 18.69 -12.82
C PHE A 428 -9.39 19.22 -12.10
N ILE A 429 -9.26 20.41 -11.53
CA ILE A 429 -10.39 21.16 -10.97
C ILE A 429 -10.91 22.05 -12.08
N ALA A 430 -12.19 21.93 -12.40
CA ALA A 430 -12.82 22.76 -13.41
C ALA A 430 -12.84 24.23 -12.94
N PRO A 431 -12.31 25.19 -13.74
CA PRO A 431 -12.20 26.59 -13.32
C PRO A 431 -13.54 27.33 -13.39
N ALA A 432 -14.45 26.85 -14.24
CA ALA A 432 -15.77 27.42 -14.49
C ALA A 432 -16.69 26.35 -15.09
N ALA A 433 -17.95 26.70 -15.32
CA ALA A 433 -18.84 25.89 -16.15
C ALA A 433 -18.31 25.75 -17.58
N GLY A 434 -18.41 24.55 -18.14
CA GLY A 434 -17.95 24.25 -19.49
C GLY A 434 -17.77 22.75 -19.72
N THR A 435 -16.91 22.39 -20.67
CA THR A 435 -16.64 21.00 -21.03
C THR A 435 -15.15 20.69 -20.95
N ILE A 436 -14.76 19.64 -20.22
CA ILE A 436 -13.41 19.07 -20.31
C ILE A 436 -13.42 17.94 -21.33
N ARG A 437 -12.48 17.98 -22.27
CA ARG A 437 -12.37 17.03 -23.39
C ARG A 437 -11.00 16.36 -23.43
N ILE A 438 -11.01 15.08 -23.79
CA ILE A 438 -9.84 14.36 -24.29
C ILE A 438 -9.97 14.33 -25.81
N VAL A 439 -9.03 14.95 -26.51
CA VAL A 439 -9.07 15.09 -27.96
C VAL A 439 -7.80 14.52 -28.60
N ASP A 440 -7.92 13.97 -29.80
CA ASP A 440 -6.76 13.66 -30.63
C ASP A 440 -6.04 14.98 -30.98
N ALA A 441 -4.75 15.05 -30.66
CA ALA A 441 -3.98 16.27 -30.77
C ALA A 441 -3.74 16.69 -32.23
N VAL A 442 -3.81 15.76 -33.18
CA VAL A 442 -3.54 15.98 -34.61
C VAL A 442 -4.82 16.26 -35.37
N SER A 443 -5.84 15.39 -35.24
CA SER A 443 -7.11 15.54 -35.98
C SER A 443 -8.06 16.53 -35.33
N GLY A 444 -7.91 16.80 -34.03
CA GLY A 444 -8.86 17.57 -33.23
C GLY A 444 -10.15 16.82 -32.90
N GLU A 445 -10.24 15.52 -33.23
CA GLU A 445 -11.38 14.67 -32.92
C GLU A 445 -11.56 14.57 -31.39
N THR A 446 -12.79 14.77 -30.91
CA THR A 446 -13.10 14.55 -29.50
C THR A 446 -13.27 13.06 -29.24
N LEU A 447 -12.38 12.51 -28.42
CA LEU A 447 -12.41 11.10 -28.01
C LEU A 447 -13.42 10.93 -26.86
N LEU A 448 -13.28 11.73 -25.80
CA LEU A 448 -14.18 11.75 -24.65
C LEU A 448 -14.43 13.20 -24.21
N ALA A 449 -15.62 13.48 -23.67
CA ALA A 449 -15.98 14.80 -23.17
C ALA A 449 -16.87 14.71 -21.93
N ARG A 450 -16.73 15.70 -21.03
CA ARG A 450 -17.57 15.86 -19.85
C ARG A 450 -17.94 17.29 -19.58
N GLN A 451 -19.24 17.50 -19.33
CA GLN A 451 -19.71 18.73 -18.75
C GLN A 451 -19.23 18.81 -17.30
N VAL A 452 -18.86 20.02 -16.90
CA VAL A 452 -18.34 20.34 -15.57
C VAL A 452 -18.88 21.69 -15.12
N GLU A 453 -19.02 21.85 -13.82
CA GLU A 453 -19.27 23.12 -13.15
C GLU A 453 -18.00 23.63 -12.45
N ALA A 454 -18.01 24.88 -11.99
CA ALA A 454 -16.87 25.45 -11.27
C ALA A 454 -16.56 24.64 -9.99
N GLY A 455 -15.32 24.19 -9.85
CA GLY A 455 -14.86 23.39 -8.71
C GLY A 455 -14.98 21.88 -8.90
N ASP A 456 -15.71 21.40 -9.92
CA ASP A 456 -15.85 19.97 -10.20
C ASP A 456 -14.50 19.29 -10.42
N ILE A 457 -14.38 18.06 -9.94
CA ILE A 457 -13.15 17.28 -10.08
C ILE A 457 -13.31 16.39 -11.31
N PHE A 458 -12.60 16.72 -12.38
CA PHE A 458 -12.47 15.84 -13.54
C PHE A 458 -11.31 14.88 -13.36
N ARG A 459 -11.48 13.63 -13.80
CA ARG A 459 -10.43 12.61 -13.79
C ARG A 459 -10.41 11.82 -15.09
N GLY A 460 -9.22 11.75 -15.71
CA GLY A 460 -8.91 10.85 -16.81
C GLY A 460 -8.04 9.66 -16.40
N CYS A 461 -8.41 8.45 -16.81
CA CYS A 461 -7.66 7.20 -16.54
C CYS A 461 -7.18 6.52 -17.84
N GLN A 462 -6.19 5.63 -17.70
CA GLN A 462 -5.59 4.87 -18.79
C GLN A 462 -5.31 3.42 -18.36
N THR A 463 -5.66 2.46 -19.20
CA THR A 463 -5.31 1.05 -18.99
C THR A 463 -4.89 0.40 -20.31
N LYS A 464 -3.65 -0.09 -20.34
CA LYS A 464 -3.02 -0.64 -21.56
C LYS A 464 -3.43 -2.09 -21.80
N ASP A 465 -3.49 -2.49 -23.06
CA ASP A 465 -3.92 -3.83 -23.47
C ASP A 465 -3.02 -4.96 -22.95
N ALA A 466 -1.69 -4.76 -23.00
CA ALA A 466 -0.73 -5.77 -22.57
C ALA A 466 -0.86 -6.13 -21.07
N PRO A 467 -0.95 -5.15 -20.14
CA PRO A 467 -1.34 -5.41 -18.75
C PRO A 467 -2.62 -6.23 -18.58
N ILE A 468 -3.67 -5.97 -19.37
CA ILE A 468 -4.95 -6.69 -19.25
C ILE A 468 -4.80 -8.14 -19.70
N ARG A 469 -4.08 -8.41 -20.81
CA ARG A 469 -3.78 -9.77 -21.28
C ARG A 469 -3.01 -10.57 -20.23
N ASP A 470 -1.97 -9.96 -19.65
CA ASP A 470 -1.18 -10.61 -18.60
C ASP A 470 -2.03 -10.88 -17.34
N TRP A 471 -2.90 -9.95 -16.96
CA TRP A 471 -3.80 -10.10 -15.83
C TRP A 471 -4.79 -11.26 -16.01
N VAL A 472 -5.39 -11.40 -17.21
CA VAL A 472 -6.25 -12.56 -17.55
C VAL A 472 -5.45 -13.87 -17.48
N LYS A 473 -4.25 -13.91 -18.05
CA LYS A 473 -3.35 -15.06 -17.98
C LYS A 473 -3.03 -15.44 -16.53
N LEU A 474 -2.73 -14.46 -15.68
CA LEU A 474 -2.42 -14.67 -14.27
C LEU A 474 -3.63 -15.26 -13.52
N ALA A 475 -4.84 -14.75 -13.78
CA ALA A 475 -6.08 -15.26 -13.18
C ALA A 475 -6.30 -16.74 -13.52
N VAL A 476 -6.18 -17.13 -14.80
CA VAL A 476 -6.31 -18.52 -15.23
C VAL A 476 -5.23 -19.40 -14.60
N SER A 477 -3.98 -18.91 -14.56
CA SER A 477 -2.85 -19.64 -13.97
C SER A 477 -3.07 -19.90 -12.48
N ARG A 478 -3.59 -18.94 -11.73
CA ARG A 478 -3.90 -19.09 -10.31
C ARG A 478 -5.10 -20.01 -10.06
N ALA A 479 -6.18 -19.85 -10.82
CA ALA A 479 -7.34 -20.75 -10.74
C ALA A 479 -6.92 -22.21 -10.97
N ARG A 480 -6.10 -22.46 -11.99
CA ARG A 480 -5.58 -23.80 -12.29
C ARG A 480 -4.64 -24.35 -11.22
N ALA A 481 -3.73 -23.52 -10.71
CA ALA A 481 -2.77 -23.94 -9.68
C ALA A 481 -3.43 -24.31 -8.34
N THR A 482 -4.63 -23.79 -8.08
CA THR A 482 -5.31 -23.95 -6.79
C THR A 482 -6.61 -24.75 -6.85
N GLY A 483 -7.19 -24.94 -8.05
CA GLY A 483 -8.54 -25.48 -8.20
C GLY A 483 -9.63 -24.58 -7.61
N THR A 484 -9.32 -23.32 -7.30
CA THR A 484 -10.24 -22.38 -6.65
C THR A 484 -11.01 -21.56 -7.69
N PRO A 485 -12.32 -21.32 -7.53
CA PRO A 485 -13.08 -20.43 -8.42
C PRO A 485 -12.48 -19.03 -8.50
N ALA A 486 -12.39 -18.48 -9.72
CA ALA A 486 -11.87 -17.14 -9.97
C ALA A 486 -12.97 -16.23 -10.55
N ILE A 487 -13.28 -15.17 -9.82
CA ILE A 487 -14.36 -14.25 -10.17
C ILE A 487 -13.74 -12.93 -10.61
N PHE A 488 -14.05 -12.48 -11.82
CA PHE A 488 -13.75 -11.13 -12.32
C PHE A 488 -14.80 -10.16 -11.78
N TRP A 489 -14.38 -9.16 -11.01
CA TRP A 489 -15.28 -8.20 -10.36
C TRP A 489 -15.39 -6.97 -11.27
N LEU A 490 -16.35 -7.00 -12.18
CA LEU A 490 -16.51 -6.02 -13.24
C LEU A 490 -17.98 -5.64 -13.36
N ASP A 491 -18.27 -4.35 -13.27
CA ASP A 491 -19.63 -3.83 -13.41
C ASP A 491 -19.90 -3.38 -14.85
N ALA A 492 -20.72 -4.14 -15.58
CA ALA A 492 -21.10 -3.77 -16.94
C ALA A 492 -21.80 -2.40 -17.08
N ASN A 493 -22.26 -1.79 -15.98
CA ASN A 493 -22.84 -0.44 -15.97
C ASN A 493 -21.77 0.67 -15.89
N ARG A 494 -20.53 0.34 -15.54
CA ARG A 494 -19.39 1.27 -15.61
C ARG A 494 -18.84 1.30 -17.02
N GLY A 495 -18.56 2.51 -17.52
CA GLY A 495 -17.97 2.68 -18.84
C GLY A 495 -16.64 1.92 -18.95
N HIS A 496 -15.80 2.04 -17.92
CA HIS A 496 -14.48 1.38 -17.89
C HIS A 496 -14.61 -0.14 -17.89
N ASP A 497 -15.34 -0.69 -16.91
CA ASP A 497 -15.44 -2.13 -16.73
C ASP A 497 -16.11 -2.80 -17.93
N ALA A 498 -17.03 -2.14 -18.64
CA ALA A 498 -17.58 -2.66 -19.89
C ALA A 498 -16.49 -2.92 -20.96
N GLU A 499 -15.53 -2.00 -21.12
CA GLU A 499 -14.38 -2.18 -22.02
C GLU A 499 -13.43 -3.28 -21.53
N ILE A 500 -13.23 -3.39 -20.20
CA ILE A 500 -12.46 -4.48 -19.60
C ILE A 500 -13.14 -5.84 -19.83
N ILE A 501 -14.46 -5.94 -19.64
CA ILE A 501 -15.24 -7.15 -19.90
C ILE A 501 -15.07 -7.59 -21.36
N ALA A 502 -15.12 -6.66 -22.31
CA ALA A 502 -14.89 -6.96 -23.73
C ALA A 502 -13.51 -7.58 -23.96
N LYS A 503 -12.47 -7.09 -23.26
CA LYS A 503 -11.12 -7.66 -23.33
C LYS A 503 -10.99 -9.00 -22.61
N VAL A 504 -11.60 -9.17 -21.43
CA VAL A 504 -11.63 -10.46 -20.73
C VAL A 504 -12.28 -11.52 -21.61
N ASN A 505 -13.44 -11.24 -22.20
CA ASN A 505 -14.11 -12.16 -23.12
C ASN A 505 -13.29 -12.47 -24.37
N LYS A 506 -12.45 -11.54 -24.82
CA LYS A 506 -11.53 -11.73 -25.94
C LYS A 506 -10.34 -12.61 -25.57
N TYR A 507 -9.78 -12.47 -24.37
CA TYR A 507 -8.51 -13.11 -23.98
C TYR A 507 -8.68 -14.41 -23.21
N LEU A 508 -9.80 -14.61 -22.52
CA LEU A 508 -10.06 -15.85 -21.81
C LEU A 508 -10.03 -17.10 -22.73
N PRO A 509 -10.53 -17.03 -23.98
CA PRO A 509 -10.41 -18.14 -24.95
C PRO A 509 -8.97 -18.46 -25.41
N ASP A 510 -8.00 -17.57 -25.20
CA ASP A 510 -6.58 -17.82 -25.51
C ASP A 510 -5.92 -18.78 -24.50
N HIS A 511 -6.67 -19.21 -23.47
CA HIS A 511 -6.20 -20.09 -22.41
C HIS A 511 -7.05 -21.35 -22.28
N ASP A 512 -6.43 -22.45 -21.85
CA ASP A 512 -7.20 -23.63 -21.43
C ASP A 512 -7.93 -23.32 -20.12
N THR A 513 -9.26 -23.29 -20.18
CA THR A 513 -10.16 -23.08 -19.03
C THR A 513 -10.95 -24.33 -18.66
N SER A 514 -10.64 -25.47 -19.29
CA SER A 514 -11.31 -26.75 -19.02
C SER A 514 -11.17 -27.14 -17.55
N GLY A 515 -12.31 -27.39 -16.89
CA GLY A 515 -12.36 -27.77 -15.48
C GLY A 515 -12.13 -26.62 -14.49
N LEU A 516 -12.05 -25.36 -14.96
CA LEU A 516 -11.96 -24.18 -14.10
C LEU A 516 -13.34 -23.52 -13.93
N ASP A 517 -13.62 -23.00 -12.74
CA ASP A 517 -14.78 -22.14 -12.50
C ASP A 517 -14.34 -20.68 -12.59
N ILE A 518 -14.54 -20.06 -13.75
CA ILE A 518 -14.20 -18.65 -14.01
C ILE A 518 -15.47 -17.91 -14.41
N ARG A 519 -15.77 -16.81 -13.72
CA ARG A 519 -16.99 -16.03 -13.94
C ARG A 519 -16.69 -14.54 -13.94
N ILE A 520 -17.58 -13.75 -14.56
CA ILE A 520 -17.62 -12.30 -14.44
C ILE A 520 -18.87 -11.96 -13.63
N MET A 521 -18.72 -11.14 -12.59
CA MET A 521 -19.81 -10.71 -11.71
C MET A 521 -19.64 -9.22 -11.37
N GLN A 522 -20.76 -8.53 -11.14
CA GLN A 522 -20.70 -7.19 -10.58
C GLN A 522 -20.04 -7.23 -9.19
N PRO A 523 -19.29 -6.18 -8.78
CA PRO A 523 -18.56 -6.19 -7.50
C PRO A 523 -19.40 -6.58 -6.28
N GLU A 524 -20.67 -6.14 -6.22
CA GLU A 524 -21.57 -6.50 -5.11
C GLU A 524 -21.97 -7.98 -5.11
N GLU A 525 -22.23 -8.55 -6.28
CA GLU A 525 -22.56 -9.96 -6.45
C GLU A 525 -21.33 -10.84 -6.15
N ALA A 526 -20.18 -10.44 -6.67
CA ALA A 526 -18.91 -11.10 -6.45
C ALA A 526 -18.52 -11.09 -4.96
N MET A 527 -18.76 -9.98 -4.27
CA MET A 527 -18.61 -9.89 -2.81
C MET A 527 -19.54 -10.87 -2.11
N ARG A 528 -20.86 -10.84 -2.36
CA ARG A 528 -21.81 -11.78 -1.74
C ARG A 528 -21.44 -13.24 -1.96
N PHE A 529 -21.09 -13.61 -3.19
CA PHE A 529 -20.63 -14.97 -3.52
C PHE A 529 -19.38 -15.36 -2.71
N SER A 530 -18.41 -14.46 -2.62
CA SER A 530 -17.17 -14.69 -1.87
C SER A 530 -17.45 -14.81 -0.36
N LEU A 531 -18.33 -13.98 0.20
CA LEU A 531 -18.71 -14.03 1.62
C LEU A 531 -19.49 -15.29 1.98
N GLU A 532 -20.37 -15.77 1.09
CA GLU A 532 -21.07 -17.04 1.31
C GLU A 532 -20.08 -18.21 1.38
N ARG A 533 -19.10 -18.25 0.47
CA ARG A 533 -18.06 -19.28 0.43
C ARG A 533 -17.11 -19.19 1.62
N ILE A 534 -16.64 -17.99 1.95
CA ILE A 534 -15.66 -17.80 3.03
C ILE A 534 -16.21 -18.28 4.37
N ARG A 535 -17.51 -18.09 4.63
CA ARG A 535 -18.19 -18.59 5.85
C ARG A 535 -18.29 -20.11 5.90
N LYS A 536 -18.29 -20.79 4.74
CA LYS A 536 -18.28 -22.27 4.63
C LYS A 536 -16.88 -22.87 4.70
N GLY A 537 -15.84 -22.06 4.90
CA GLY A 537 -14.45 -22.53 4.84
C GLY A 537 -13.92 -22.70 3.41
N GLU A 538 -14.62 -22.17 2.41
CA GLU A 538 -14.26 -22.31 0.99
C GLU A 538 -13.53 -21.05 0.49
N ASP A 539 -12.55 -21.27 -0.39
CA ASP A 539 -11.71 -20.19 -0.93
C ASP A 539 -12.32 -19.57 -2.20
N THR A 540 -12.01 -18.30 -2.48
CA THR A 540 -12.37 -17.64 -3.75
C THR A 540 -11.21 -16.77 -4.24
N ILE A 541 -10.92 -16.76 -5.53
CA ILE A 541 -9.97 -15.81 -6.12
C ILE A 541 -10.77 -14.61 -6.64
N SER A 542 -10.52 -13.44 -6.06
CA SER A 542 -10.99 -12.17 -6.61
C SER A 542 -10.04 -11.72 -7.72
N VAL A 543 -10.57 -11.43 -8.90
CA VAL A 543 -9.82 -10.96 -10.06
C VAL A 543 -10.31 -9.55 -10.36
N THR A 544 -9.51 -8.54 -10.01
CA THR A 544 -10.00 -7.16 -9.91
C THR A 544 -9.09 -6.12 -10.57
N GLY A 545 -9.65 -4.94 -10.83
CA GLY A 545 -8.88 -3.72 -11.07
C GLY A 545 -7.98 -3.33 -9.89
N ASN A 546 -7.23 -2.26 -10.06
CA ASN A 546 -6.15 -1.79 -9.20
C ASN A 546 -6.64 -1.27 -7.85
N VAL A 547 -7.75 -0.52 -7.81
CA VAL A 547 -8.32 -0.01 -6.56
C VAL A 547 -8.88 -1.16 -5.72
N LEU A 548 -9.70 -2.03 -6.32
CA LEU A 548 -10.24 -3.21 -5.63
C LEU A 548 -9.15 -4.18 -5.19
N ARG A 549 -8.04 -4.32 -5.95
CA ARG A 549 -6.86 -5.06 -5.50
C ARG A 549 -6.40 -4.55 -4.15
N ASP A 550 -6.27 -3.22 -3.99
CA ASP A 550 -5.84 -2.66 -2.71
C ASP A 550 -6.87 -2.93 -1.61
N TYR A 551 -8.15 -2.65 -1.87
CA TYR A 551 -9.19 -2.74 -0.86
C TYR A 551 -9.38 -4.18 -0.35
N LEU A 552 -9.44 -5.15 -1.26
CA LEU A 552 -9.68 -6.55 -0.92
C LEU A 552 -8.45 -7.20 -0.27
N THR A 553 -7.24 -6.76 -0.62
CA THR A 553 -5.99 -7.28 -0.02
C THR A 553 -5.67 -6.69 1.35
N ASP A 554 -6.42 -5.69 1.80
CA ASP A 554 -6.49 -5.31 3.22
C ASP A 554 -7.71 -5.94 3.91
N LEU A 555 -8.89 -5.89 3.28
CA LEU A 555 -10.15 -6.37 3.87
C LEU A 555 -10.06 -7.82 4.34
N PHE A 556 -9.84 -8.76 3.42
CA PHE A 556 -9.90 -10.17 3.78
C PHE A 556 -8.76 -10.57 4.71
N PRO A 557 -7.50 -10.16 4.51
CA PRO A 557 -6.43 -10.49 5.43
C PRO A 557 -6.60 -9.93 6.85
N ILE A 558 -7.18 -8.73 7.00
CA ILE A 558 -7.48 -8.19 8.34
C ILE A 558 -8.56 -9.03 9.04
N LEU A 559 -9.55 -9.53 8.31
CA LEU A 559 -10.59 -10.40 8.86
C LEU A 559 -10.10 -11.83 9.12
N GLU A 560 -9.21 -12.36 8.26
CA GLU A 560 -8.70 -13.73 8.34
C GLU A 560 -7.53 -13.90 9.32
N LEU A 561 -6.63 -12.91 9.37
CA LEU A 561 -5.32 -13.01 10.03
C LEU A 561 -5.12 -11.90 11.07
N GLY A 562 -6.06 -10.97 11.20
CA GLY A 562 -5.96 -9.80 12.07
C GLY A 562 -5.06 -8.69 11.52
N THR A 563 -4.40 -8.91 10.39
CA THR A 563 -3.49 -7.96 9.75
C THR A 563 -3.24 -8.34 8.27
N SER A 564 -3.08 -7.34 7.42
CA SER A 564 -2.64 -7.50 6.03
C SER A 564 -1.12 -7.58 5.85
N ALA A 565 -0.34 -7.39 6.91
CA ALA A 565 1.12 -7.42 6.85
C ALA A 565 1.71 -8.82 6.60
N LYS A 566 0.92 -9.90 6.80
CA LYS A 566 1.36 -11.29 6.71
C LYS A 566 0.98 -11.97 5.39
N MET A 567 0.95 -11.18 4.31
CA MET A 567 0.51 -11.62 2.98
C MET A 567 1.70 -11.78 2.04
N LEU A 568 1.62 -12.78 1.15
CA LEU A 568 2.46 -12.83 -0.05
C LEU A 568 1.98 -11.74 -1.01
N SER A 569 2.92 -10.95 -1.52
CA SER A 569 2.66 -9.95 -2.56
C SER A 569 3.63 -10.20 -3.72
N ILE A 570 3.20 -11.08 -4.63
CA ILE A 570 3.99 -11.53 -5.78
C ILE A 570 3.60 -10.68 -6.98
N VAL A 571 4.60 -10.24 -7.73
CA VAL A 571 4.44 -9.48 -8.97
C VAL A 571 5.17 -10.25 -10.07
N PRO A 572 4.49 -11.16 -10.78
CA PRO A 572 5.02 -11.75 -12.00
C PRO A 572 5.23 -10.63 -13.00
N LEU A 573 6.49 -10.34 -13.33
CA LEU A 573 6.83 -9.30 -14.29
C LEU A 573 6.38 -9.77 -15.67
N MET A 574 5.80 -8.88 -16.47
CA MET A 574 5.18 -9.27 -17.76
C MET A 574 6.16 -9.94 -18.72
N ASN A 575 7.46 -9.64 -18.59
CA ASN A 575 8.52 -10.22 -19.41
C ASN A 575 9.06 -11.55 -18.89
N GLY A 576 8.49 -12.11 -17.83
CA GLY A 576 8.82 -13.44 -17.30
C GLY A 576 9.67 -13.46 -16.03
N GLY A 577 10.18 -12.31 -15.57
CA GLY A 577 10.84 -12.19 -14.26
C GLY A 577 9.86 -12.18 -13.09
N GLY A 578 10.37 -12.05 -11.87
CA GLY A 578 9.58 -11.98 -10.64
C GLY A 578 10.03 -10.86 -9.71
N MET A 579 9.07 -10.12 -9.16
CA MET A 579 9.27 -9.26 -8.01
C MET A 579 8.40 -9.74 -6.84
N PHE A 580 8.95 -9.78 -5.64
CA PHE A 580 8.32 -10.29 -4.44
C PHE A 580 8.38 -9.21 -3.37
N GLU A 581 7.25 -8.53 -3.16
CA GLU A 581 7.12 -7.52 -2.10
C GLU A 581 6.97 -8.24 -0.75
N THR A 582 7.78 -7.83 0.22
CA THR A 582 7.83 -8.44 1.55
C THR A 582 6.71 -7.95 2.49
N GLY A 583 5.79 -7.13 2.00
CA GLY A 583 4.64 -6.63 2.75
C GLY A 583 3.98 -5.45 2.06
N ALA A 584 2.75 -5.14 2.45
CA ALA A 584 1.97 -4.02 1.91
C ALA A 584 2.11 -2.70 2.71
N GLY A 585 2.81 -2.72 3.86
CA GLY A 585 2.97 -1.58 4.75
C GLY A 585 4.12 -0.62 4.40
N GLY A 586 4.31 0.42 5.23
CA GLY A 586 5.45 1.34 5.16
C GLY A 586 6.69 0.85 5.93
N SER A 587 7.71 1.71 6.05
CA SER A 587 9.03 1.39 6.64
C SER A 587 9.13 1.58 8.17
N ALA A 588 8.02 1.91 8.84
CA ALA A 588 7.83 1.90 10.29
C ALA A 588 8.81 2.77 11.12
N PRO A 589 8.76 4.12 11.01
CA PRO A 589 9.66 5.05 11.74
C PRO A 589 9.67 4.86 13.25
N LYS A 590 8.49 4.58 13.85
CA LYS A 590 8.34 4.34 15.30
C LYS A 590 9.11 3.11 15.81
N HIS A 591 9.50 2.19 14.93
CA HIS A 591 10.33 1.03 15.30
C HIS A 591 11.79 1.45 15.40
N VAL A 592 12.24 2.35 14.51
CA VAL A 592 13.57 2.95 14.58
C VAL A 592 13.70 3.80 15.83
N GLU A 593 12.72 4.63 16.17
CA GLU A 593 12.72 5.41 17.42
C GLU A 593 12.91 4.54 18.67
N GLN A 594 12.21 3.39 18.75
CA GLN A 594 12.40 2.45 19.85
C GLN A 594 13.81 1.85 19.83
N PHE A 595 14.30 1.45 18.66
CA PHE A 595 15.62 0.87 18.53
C PHE A 595 16.72 1.85 18.94
N LEU A 596 16.64 3.10 18.50
CA LEU A 596 17.61 4.13 18.87
C LEU A 596 17.57 4.45 20.37
N ARG A 597 16.40 4.42 21.00
CA ARG A 597 16.23 4.72 22.44
C ARG A 597 16.59 3.56 23.35
N GLU A 598 16.20 2.34 22.99
CA GLU A 598 16.19 1.17 23.89
C GLU A 598 16.91 -0.04 23.31
N GLY A 599 17.45 0.04 22.09
CA GLY A 599 18.17 -1.06 21.45
C GLY A 599 17.28 -2.25 21.11
N HIS A 600 15.96 -2.08 21.06
CA HIS A 600 14.97 -3.12 20.76
C HIS A 600 14.25 -2.81 19.44
N LEU A 601 14.37 -3.71 18.46
CA LEU A 601 13.68 -3.57 17.18
C LEU A 601 12.47 -4.53 17.14
N ARG A 602 11.27 -3.98 16.99
CA ARG A 602 10.01 -4.76 16.95
C ARG A 602 9.45 -4.95 15.53
N TRP A 603 10.32 -4.93 14.52
CA TRP A 603 9.95 -5.16 13.12
C TRP A 603 9.75 -6.64 12.87
N ASP A 604 8.58 -7.04 12.38
CA ASP A 604 8.28 -8.44 12.05
C ASP A 604 8.68 -8.75 10.60
N SER A 605 9.79 -9.48 10.44
CA SER A 605 10.34 -9.89 9.14
C SER A 605 9.63 -11.10 8.50
N LEU A 606 8.51 -11.57 9.05
CA LEU A 606 7.75 -12.69 8.49
C LEU A 606 7.45 -12.51 7.00
N GLY A 607 7.10 -11.30 6.56
CA GLY A 607 6.85 -11.03 5.16
C GLY A 607 8.10 -11.15 4.26
N GLU A 608 9.30 -10.87 4.81
CA GLU A 608 10.58 -11.12 4.12
C GLU A 608 10.82 -12.62 3.96
N PHE A 609 10.54 -13.42 5.00
CA PHE A 609 10.67 -14.87 4.96
C PHE A 609 9.72 -15.46 3.92
N CYS A 610 8.45 -15.03 3.96
CA CYS A 610 7.43 -15.47 3.04
C CYS A 610 7.71 -15.07 1.59
N ALA A 611 8.32 -13.91 1.31
CA ALA A 611 8.66 -13.48 -0.05
C ALA A 611 9.83 -14.27 -0.67
N LEU A 612 10.74 -14.81 0.16
CA LEU A 612 11.85 -15.64 -0.31
C LEU A 612 11.39 -17.00 -0.86
N VAL A 613 10.31 -17.57 -0.30
CA VAL A 613 9.74 -18.84 -0.79
C VAL A 613 9.39 -18.77 -2.29
N PRO A 614 8.48 -17.88 -2.75
CA PRO A 614 8.15 -17.77 -4.17
C PRO A 614 9.32 -17.23 -5.01
N SER A 615 10.28 -16.51 -4.43
CA SER A 615 11.51 -16.13 -5.13
C SER A 615 12.37 -17.36 -5.48
N PHE A 616 12.51 -18.32 -4.57
CA PHE A 616 13.19 -19.58 -4.84
C PHE A 616 12.37 -20.49 -5.77
N GLU A 617 11.04 -20.55 -5.62
CA GLU A 617 10.16 -21.26 -6.56
C GLU A 617 10.28 -20.69 -7.97
N HIS A 618 10.39 -19.36 -8.10
CA HIS A 618 10.58 -18.70 -9.38
C HIS A 618 11.88 -19.14 -10.04
N ILE A 619 13.01 -19.11 -9.31
CA ILE A 619 14.30 -19.63 -9.81
C ILE A 619 14.20 -21.08 -10.25
N TYR A 620 13.49 -21.92 -9.49
CA TYR A 620 13.26 -23.31 -9.91
C TYR A 620 12.43 -23.38 -11.20
N SER A 621 11.34 -22.60 -11.27
CA SER A 621 10.43 -22.63 -12.41
C SER A 621 11.11 -22.24 -13.73
N THR A 622 12.01 -21.24 -13.67
CA THR A 622 12.69 -20.64 -14.83
C THR A 622 14.05 -21.28 -15.13
N CYS A 623 14.85 -21.58 -14.11
CA CYS A 623 16.22 -22.08 -14.27
C CYS A 623 16.40 -23.56 -13.94
N LYS A 624 15.36 -24.23 -13.41
CA LYS A 624 15.41 -25.64 -12.97
C LYS A 624 16.52 -25.93 -11.94
N ASN A 625 16.85 -24.95 -11.09
CA ASN A 625 17.78 -25.16 -9.98
C ASN A 625 17.10 -25.94 -8.85
N GLU A 626 17.43 -27.22 -8.70
CA GLU A 626 16.86 -28.12 -7.69
C GLU A 626 17.13 -27.66 -6.24
N LYS A 627 18.25 -26.97 -5.98
CA LYS A 627 18.55 -26.40 -4.66
C LYS A 627 17.61 -25.25 -4.33
N ALA A 628 17.20 -24.46 -5.32
CA ALA A 628 16.19 -23.42 -5.13
C ALA A 628 14.84 -24.04 -4.70
N ARG A 629 14.39 -25.12 -5.37
CA ARG A 629 13.19 -25.85 -4.95
C ARG A 629 13.30 -26.35 -3.50
N LEU A 630 14.44 -26.95 -3.16
CA LEU A 630 14.70 -27.42 -1.80
C LEU A 630 14.62 -26.28 -0.77
N PHE A 631 15.21 -25.12 -1.07
CA PHE A 631 15.18 -23.95 -0.22
C PHE A 631 13.76 -23.40 -0.04
N ALA A 632 12.95 -23.33 -1.10
CA ALA A 632 11.56 -22.92 -1.01
C ALA A 632 10.76 -23.81 -0.04
N GLU A 633 10.83 -25.13 -0.24
CA GLU A 633 10.08 -26.12 0.55
C GLU A 633 10.50 -26.11 2.03
N THR A 634 11.81 -26.11 2.29
CA THR A 634 12.35 -26.13 3.66
C THR A 634 12.18 -24.79 4.38
N LEU A 635 12.16 -23.67 3.66
CA LEU A 635 11.87 -22.36 4.24
C LEU A 635 10.39 -22.23 4.62
N ASP A 636 9.45 -22.72 3.79
CA ASP A 636 8.01 -22.73 4.17
C ASP A 636 7.75 -23.61 5.41
N GLN A 637 8.43 -24.76 5.51
CA GLN A 637 8.39 -25.60 6.72
C GLN A 637 8.93 -24.87 7.96
N ALA A 638 10.05 -24.15 7.80
CA ALA A 638 10.64 -23.34 8.86
C ALA A 638 9.71 -22.20 9.30
N ILE A 639 9.04 -21.52 8.35
CA ILE A 639 8.05 -20.49 8.63
C ILE A 639 6.87 -21.07 9.41
N GLY A 640 6.38 -22.25 9.04
CA GLY A 640 5.34 -22.96 9.78
C GLY A 640 5.75 -23.21 11.24
N THR A 641 6.94 -23.76 11.45
CA THR A 641 7.50 -24.04 12.79
C THR A 641 7.75 -22.75 13.60
N PHE A 642 8.21 -21.69 12.93
CA PHE A 642 8.42 -20.36 13.52
C PHE A 642 7.12 -19.78 14.07
N LEU A 643 6.03 -19.90 13.29
CA LEU A 643 4.71 -19.45 13.70
C LEU A 643 4.16 -20.30 14.85
N GLU A 644 4.21 -21.63 14.73
CA GLU A 644 3.71 -22.55 15.76
C GLU A 644 4.39 -22.38 17.12
N ASN A 645 5.65 -21.96 17.14
CA ASN A 645 6.41 -21.68 18.36
C ASN A 645 6.38 -20.19 18.78
N GLU A 646 5.53 -19.38 18.16
CA GLU A 646 5.31 -17.95 18.46
C GLU A 646 6.60 -17.12 18.49
N LYS A 647 7.54 -17.36 17.55
CA LYS A 647 8.86 -16.71 17.55
C LYS A 647 8.91 -15.33 16.85
N SER A 648 7.76 -14.68 16.67
CA SER A 648 7.69 -13.29 16.22
C SER A 648 8.25 -12.31 17.26
N PRO A 649 8.74 -11.13 16.85
CA PRO A 649 9.22 -10.11 17.78
C PRO A 649 8.12 -9.64 18.74
N SER A 650 8.48 -9.54 20.03
CA SER A 650 7.70 -8.81 21.02
C SER A 650 7.81 -7.30 20.78
N ARG A 651 6.94 -6.53 21.42
CA ARG A 651 6.99 -5.07 21.44
C ARG A 651 7.75 -4.53 22.67
N LYS A 652 8.09 -5.41 23.62
CA LYS A 652 8.65 -5.05 24.93
C LYS A 652 10.15 -5.31 24.97
N VAL A 653 10.90 -4.29 25.39
CA VAL A 653 12.34 -4.39 25.65
C VAL A 653 12.66 -5.52 26.64
N GLY A 654 13.77 -6.22 26.41
CA GLY A 654 14.21 -7.39 27.18
C GLY A 654 13.54 -8.70 26.76
N GLN A 655 12.55 -8.66 25.85
CA GLN A 655 11.96 -9.83 25.22
C GLN A 655 12.52 -10.03 23.80
N LEU A 656 12.14 -11.13 23.15
CA LEU A 656 12.55 -11.45 21.78
C LEU A 656 12.24 -10.28 20.84
N ASP A 657 13.23 -9.84 20.08
CA ASP A 657 13.10 -8.75 19.10
C ASP A 657 13.36 -9.27 17.67
N THR A 658 13.43 -8.40 16.67
CA THR A 658 13.70 -8.76 15.26
C THR A 658 14.92 -9.68 15.11
N ARG A 659 16.02 -9.41 15.81
CA ARG A 659 17.26 -10.20 15.68
C ARG A 659 17.07 -11.61 16.25
N GLY A 660 16.35 -11.71 17.37
CA GLY A 660 15.95 -12.99 17.95
C GLY A 660 15.05 -13.80 17.01
N SER A 661 14.12 -13.14 16.32
CA SER A 661 13.26 -13.81 15.33
C SER A 661 14.07 -14.36 14.14
N HIS A 662 15.11 -13.64 13.69
CA HIS A 662 16.00 -14.11 12.62
C HIS A 662 16.81 -15.34 13.03
N PHE A 663 17.29 -15.37 14.28
CA PHE A 663 17.94 -16.56 14.83
C PHE A 663 17.00 -17.77 14.81
N TYR A 664 15.75 -17.61 15.26
CA TYR A 664 14.80 -18.72 15.26
C TYR A 664 14.44 -19.20 13.85
N LEU A 665 14.29 -18.28 12.88
CA LEU A 665 14.14 -18.68 11.48
C LEU A 665 15.35 -19.49 11.02
N ALA A 666 16.57 -19.03 11.28
CA ALA A 666 17.80 -19.72 10.91
C ALA A 666 17.84 -21.13 11.53
N LEU A 667 17.54 -21.25 12.83
CA LEU A 667 17.47 -22.53 13.54
C LEU A 667 16.48 -23.50 12.87
N TYR A 668 15.24 -23.07 12.65
CA TYR A 668 14.21 -23.94 12.07
C TYR A 668 14.47 -24.27 10.60
N TRP A 669 15.09 -23.36 9.84
CA TRP A 669 15.46 -23.62 8.47
C TRP A 669 16.63 -24.60 8.37
N ALA A 670 17.65 -24.46 9.21
CA ALA A 670 18.74 -25.44 9.31
C ALA A 670 18.22 -26.82 9.70
N GLN A 671 17.27 -26.91 10.65
CA GLN A 671 16.63 -28.18 11.02
C GLN A 671 15.87 -28.81 9.85
N SER A 672 15.11 -28.01 9.09
CA SER A 672 14.38 -28.50 7.90
C SER A 672 15.34 -28.97 6.81
N LEU A 673 16.45 -28.25 6.59
CA LEU A 673 17.51 -28.61 5.65
C LEU A 673 18.33 -29.85 6.08
N ALA A 674 18.44 -30.10 7.38
CA ALA A 674 19.05 -31.32 7.93
C ALA A 674 18.11 -32.54 7.85
N ALA A 675 16.79 -32.32 7.94
CA ALA A 675 15.80 -33.40 7.96
C ALA A 675 15.43 -33.92 6.56
N GLN A 676 15.52 -33.08 5.52
CA GLN A 676 15.23 -33.46 4.13
C GLN A 676 16.18 -34.55 3.59
N ASN A 677 15.70 -35.31 2.60
CA ASN A 677 16.43 -36.43 1.99
C ASN A 677 16.68 -36.27 0.47
N LYS A 678 16.45 -35.08 -0.09
CA LYS A 678 16.53 -34.76 -1.53
C LYS A 678 17.96 -34.39 -1.97
N ASP A 679 18.74 -33.73 -1.12
CA ASP A 679 20.13 -33.36 -1.38
C ASP A 679 21.01 -33.73 -0.18
N LYS A 680 21.91 -34.70 -0.37
CA LYS A 680 22.75 -35.25 0.70
C LYS A 680 23.86 -34.31 1.15
N ASP A 681 24.36 -33.47 0.25
CA ASP A 681 25.42 -32.52 0.57
C ASP A 681 24.87 -31.37 1.42
N VAL A 682 23.69 -30.85 1.03
CA VAL A 682 22.94 -29.88 1.83
C VAL A 682 22.55 -30.49 3.18
N GLN A 683 22.05 -31.72 3.20
CA GLN A 683 21.72 -32.42 4.44
C GLN A 683 22.92 -32.49 5.40
N ALA A 684 24.08 -32.96 4.93
CA ALA A 684 25.27 -33.10 5.75
C ALA A 684 25.77 -31.76 6.28
N ARG A 685 25.80 -30.73 5.42
CA ARG A 685 26.18 -29.36 5.79
C ARG A 685 25.29 -28.80 6.90
N PHE A 686 23.97 -28.91 6.73
CA PHE A 686 23.02 -28.32 7.68
C PHE A 686 22.74 -29.19 8.91
N THR A 687 23.09 -30.48 8.91
CA THR A 687 23.06 -31.31 10.13
C THR A 687 23.96 -30.71 11.21
N ARG A 688 25.18 -30.33 10.84
CA ARG A 688 26.12 -29.67 11.76
C ARG A 688 25.60 -28.30 12.22
N VAL A 689 25.16 -27.46 11.28
CA VAL A 689 24.65 -26.11 11.57
C VAL A 689 23.43 -26.16 12.49
N ALA A 690 22.47 -27.06 12.23
CA ALA A 690 21.28 -27.23 13.05
C ALA A 690 21.62 -27.66 14.48
N GLN A 691 22.62 -28.52 14.65
CA GLN A 691 23.11 -28.95 15.96
C GLN A 691 23.80 -27.79 16.69
N GLU A 692 24.72 -27.07 16.02
CA GLU A 692 25.42 -25.92 16.62
C GLU A 692 24.47 -24.81 17.05
N LEU A 693 23.46 -24.47 16.24
CA LEU A 693 22.45 -23.47 16.59
C LEU A 693 21.56 -23.93 17.75
N ARG A 694 21.19 -25.21 17.80
CA ARG A 694 20.37 -25.78 18.89
C ARG A 694 21.15 -25.80 20.20
N ASP A 695 22.39 -26.28 20.20
CA ASP A 695 23.22 -26.39 21.40
C ASP A 695 23.58 -25.02 21.99
N ASN A 696 23.56 -23.97 21.16
CA ASN A 696 23.86 -22.59 21.57
C ASN A 696 22.60 -21.70 21.67
N GLU A 697 21.39 -22.26 21.62
CA GLU A 697 20.14 -21.47 21.61
C GLU A 697 20.07 -20.48 22.79
N GLU A 698 20.20 -20.97 24.03
CA GLU A 698 20.11 -20.14 25.23
C GLU A 698 21.18 -19.03 25.25
N LYS A 699 22.42 -19.39 24.85
CA LYS A 699 23.55 -18.46 24.81
C LYS A 699 23.33 -17.36 23.77
N ILE A 700 22.88 -17.71 22.57
CA ILE A 700 22.60 -16.75 21.49
C ILE A 700 21.48 -15.81 21.92
N ILE A 701 20.38 -16.33 22.46
CA ILE A 701 19.27 -15.49 22.94
C ILE A 701 19.72 -14.56 24.08
N ALA A 702 20.56 -15.05 25.00
CA ALA A 702 21.12 -14.22 26.06
C ALA A 702 22.01 -13.08 25.50
N GLU A 703 22.87 -13.36 24.53
CA GLU A 703 23.70 -12.35 23.84
C GLU A 703 22.84 -11.30 23.13
N LEU A 704 21.80 -11.73 22.40
CA LEU A 704 20.88 -10.84 21.69
C LEU A 704 20.08 -9.95 22.66
N ASN A 705 19.53 -10.53 23.73
CA ASN A 705 18.73 -9.78 24.72
C ASN A 705 19.61 -8.82 25.54
N SER A 706 20.87 -9.17 25.81
CA SER A 706 21.83 -8.29 26.50
C SER A 706 22.24 -7.05 25.68
N ALA A 707 21.94 -7.03 24.38
CA ALA A 707 22.12 -5.84 23.56
C ALA A 707 20.99 -4.81 23.70
N GLN A 708 19.86 -5.19 24.34
CA GLN A 708 18.70 -4.33 24.56
C GLN A 708 18.81 -3.52 25.86
N GLY A 709 17.85 -2.62 26.08
CA GLY A 709 17.72 -1.81 27.30
C GLY A 709 18.58 -0.55 27.34
N ARG A 710 19.26 -0.23 26.24
CA ARG A 710 20.16 0.93 26.13
C ARG A 710 20.06 1.56 24.73
N PRO A 711 20.33 2.88 24.60
CA PRO A 711 20.35 3.53 23.30
C PRO A 711 21.29 2.85 22.30
N ALA A 712 20.85 2.72 21.05
CA ALA A 712 21.67 2.22 19.95
C ALA A 712 22.13 3.39 19.08
N ASP A 713 23.45 3.53 18.89
CA ASP A 713 24.03 4.50 17.95
C ASP A 713 24.30 3.82 16.61
N ILE A 714 23.56 4.22 15.58
CA ILE A 714 23.74 3.77 14.20
C ILE A 714 24.34 4.85 13.30
N GLY A 715 24.73 6.01 13.84
CA GLY A 715 25.43 7.07 13.11
C GLY A 715 24.63 7.79 12.00
N GLY A 716 23.30 7.84 12.10
CA GLY A 716 22.41 8.52 11.15
C GLY A 716 20.98 7.99 11.22
N TYR A 717 20.06 8.54 10.44
CA TYR A 717 18.69 8.03 10.32
C TYR A 717 18.40 7.59 8.88
N TYR A 718 18.50 8.51 7.92
CA TYR A 718 18.28 8.25 6.49
C TYR A 718 19.50 7.66 5.80
N ARG A 719 20.72 7.92 6.31
CA ARG A 719 21.97 7.34 5.82
C ARG A 719 22.82 6.86 7.01
N PRO A 720 22.39 5.82 7.74
CA PRO A 720 23.12 5.34 8.90
C PRO A 720 24.53 4.84 8.51
N ASP A 721 25.45 4.86 9.48
CA ASP A 721 26.79 4.30 9.30
C ASP A 721 26.72 2.78 9.23
N ALA A 722 27.24 2.19 8.15
CA ALA A 722 27.10 0.77 7.86
C ALA A 722 27.74 -0.12 8.93
N GLU A 723 28.91 0.26 9.46
CA GLU A 723 29.64 -0.53 10.44
C GLU A 723 28.97 -0.49 11.82
N LYS A 724 28.56 0.71 12.26
CA LYS A 724 27.79 0.87 13.51
C LYS A 724 26.48 0.10 13.44
N THR A 725 25.75 0.21 12.33
CA THR A 725 24.48 -0.49 12.12
C THR A 725 24.68 -2.00 12.12
N PHE A 726 25.71 -2.50 11.42
CA PHE A 726 26.04 -3.93 11.40
C PHE A 726 26.30 -4.47 12.81
N ARG A 727 27.12 -3.78 13.63
CA ARG A 727 27.39 -4.17 15.02
C ARG A 727 26.13 -4.17 15.89
N ALA A 728 25.28 -3.15 15.74
CA ALA A 728 24.03 -3.04 16.50
C ALA A 728 23.02 -4.14 16.13
N MET A 729 23.00 -4.55 14.85
CA MET A 729 22.07 -5.56 14.32
C MET A 729 22.58 -7.00 14.42
N ARG A 730 23.89 -7.21 14.63
CA ARG A 730 24.50 -8.54 14.83
C ARG A 730 25.33 -8.64 16.13
N PRO A 731 24.72 -8.42 17.31
CA PRO A 731 25.48 -8.36 18.56
C PRO A 731 25.89 -9.74 19.13
N SER A 732 25.30 -10.85 18.64
CA SER A 732 25.68 -12.20 19.08
C SER A 732 26.88 -12.72 18.32
N ALA A 733 28.05 -12.70 18.96
CA ALA A 733 29.28 -13.26 18.41
C ALA A 733 29.14 -14.77 18.17
N THR A 734 28.42 -15.49 19.05
CA THR A 734 28.19 -16.93 18.89
C THR A 734 27.40 -17.21 17.62
N PHE A 735 26.30 -16.48 17.38
CA PHE A 735 25.48 -16.66 16.18
C PHE A 735 26.26 -16.26 14.91
N ASN A 736 27.00 -15.16 14.94
CA ASN A 736 27.79 -14.71 13.80
C ASN A 736 28.84 -15.75 13.39
N ASN A 737 29.58 -16.31 14.34
CA ASN A 737 30.58 -17.33 14.05
C ASN A 737 29.98 -18.58 13.38
N ILE A 738 28.79 -19.01 13.80
CA ILE A 738 28.09 -20.15 13.17
C ILE A 738 27.68 -19.78 11.74
N VAL A 739 27.05 -18.62 11.54
CA VAL A 739 26.57 -18.16 10.21
C VAL A 739 27.72 -17.92 9.23
N ASP A 740 28.84 -17.36 9.68
CA ASP A 740 29.95 -16.98 8.81
C ASP A 740 30.79 -18.21 8.38
N THR A 741 30.68 -19.34 9.09
CA THR A 741 31.42 -20.59 8.81
C THR A 741 30.64 -21.62 7.98
N ILE A 742 29.39 -21.31 7.60
CA ILE A 742 28.59 -22.14 6.67
C ILE A 742 29.22 -22.12 5.27
#